data_AF-D1B2W5-F1
#
_entry.id   AF-D1B2W5-F1
#
_cell.length_a   1.000
_cell.length_b   1.000
_cell.length_c   1.000
_cell.angle_alpha   90.00
_cell.angle_beta   90.00
_cell.angle_gamma   90.00
#
_symmetry.space_group_name_H-M   'P 1'
#
loop_
_entity.id
_entity.type
_entity.pdbx_description
1 polymer ?
#
loop_
_entity_poly.entity_id
_entity_poly.type
_entity_poly.pdbx_seq_one_letter_code
_entity_poly.pdbx_strand_id
1 'polypeptide(L)'
;MQYRMLFLFTCNLLLLSGCAMKEQTQTPSALSGDSQAILLYPQRVDALTQNIAPHTIAQEDFTYRYYKPWFKTHLTHKKEDASWANKSYGIKGRYYGENLQLIGDEEIDTLIKSTNFEAYGSVNAYAMMTQNEQMRSLPTHKPFFKKTTLPGEGYPFDYLQTSQIHIAEPIFVSHYSRDGAWAYVESSFAAGWVPSHSFVWLEAMERTAILQAPKVAIIHDNVPLYNAQQHFVTYAKVGALFPIEGEDENFYHAFIYTKDVTDRAYKMTLFVPKSFAKPVPIAFSKENVEQLSSTLLGEKYGWGGYLQNRDCSAMTRDFLAPFGVWIPRNSAAQKSFGEYISLKDLSPKEKEAMILKNGIAFLSLIYLKGHIMLYAGEFEGKPLVMHNVWGVRTLENGKEGRNIIGKAVITDLYVGANQPNVPEAGLLINRVEGITKPTKTTSHNLVYKYPSVKNIKDNSVYFMDGSSLAYDDKKEKSFNELLENADIEDMFTGKYPAFAPIAPPALNDDPGRFRNDAFLKKLYGESKKEIEKNLTDVVWLQSHGGKKLKFNQNENASAQLQKISDELDRLPEKYMKYLINPAGTYYYRKIAGTNRLSAHSYGIAIDLETRYSRYWQWDKTYAFQNEFPKEIIDIFEKHGFIWGGRWYHYDTMHFEYRPELFESID
;
A
#
# COMPACT_ATOMS: atom_id res chain seq x y z
N MET A 1 -25.09 -35.69 -47.08
CA MET A 1 -24.09 -35.56 -48.16
C MET A 1 -22.72 -35.62 -47.51
N GLN A 2 -22.04 -36.76 -47.55
CA GLN A 2 -20.72 -36.98 -46.94
C GLN A 2 -19.65 -36.97 -48.03
N TYR A 3 -18.51 -36.32 -47.78
CA TYR A 3 -17.27 -36.58 -48.52
C TYR A 3 -16.10 -36.72 -47.55
N ARG A 4 -15.38 -37.84 -47.68
CA ARG A 4 -14.07 -38.12 -47.07
C ARG A 4 -13.05 -38.25 -48.21
N MET A 5 -11.86 -37.66 -48.04
CA MET A 5 -10.55 -38.10 -48.56
C MET A 5 -9.49 -37.19 -47.88
N LEU A 6 -8.45 -37.65 -47.17
CA LEU A 6 -7.34 -38.55 -47.58
C LEU A 6 -6.53 -37.88 -48.71
N PHE A 7 -5.41 -37.18 -48.47
CA PHE A 7 -4.03 -37.64 -48.18
C PHE A 7 -3.13 -36.38 -48.02
N LEU A 8 -1.79 -36.37 -47.80
CA LEU A 8 -0.72 -37.39 -47.69
C LEU A 8 0.33 -36.92 -46.64
N PHE A 9 1.36 -37.74 -46.33
CA PHE A 9 2.51 -37.37 -45.47
C PHE A 9 3.81 -37.53 -46.28
N THR A 10 4.67 -36.51 -46.38
CA THR A 10 6.00 -36.63 -47.02
C THR A 10 7.12 -36.09 -46.14
N CYS A 11 7.92 -37.01 -45.59
CA CYS A 11 9.15 -36.69 -44.89
C CYS A 11 10.23 -36.21 -45.88
N ASN A 12 11.06 -35.24 -45.46
CA ASN A 12 12.37 -35.02 -46.05
C ASN A 12 13.42 -35.09 -44.94
N LEU A 13 14.22 -36.17 -44.95
CA LEU A 13 15.49 -36.20 -44.23
C LEU A 13 16.53 -35.43 -45.05
N LEU A 14 17.27 -34.54 -44.40
CA LEU A 14 18.60 -34.12 -44.87
C LEU A 14 19.65 -34.58 -43.86
N LEU A 15 20.48 -35.52 -44.30
CA LEU A 15 21.65 -36.00 -43.59
C LEU A 15 22.82 -35.05 -43.88
N LEU A 16 23.44 -34.51 -42.83
CA LEU A 16 24.81 -33.98 -42.90
C LEU A 16 25.65 -34.64 -41.82
N SER A 17 26.43 -35.64 -42.24
CA SER A 17 27.40 -36.36 -41.41
C SER A 17 28.75 -35.64 -41.41
N GLY A 18 29.16 -35.14 -40.26
CA GLY A 18 30.51 -34.62 -40.02
C GLY A 18 31.10 -35.23 -38.74
N CYS A 19 32.00 -36.20 -38.88
CA CYS A 19 32.72 -36.78 -37.73
C CYS A 19 34.03 -36.03 -37.47
N ALA A 20 34.21 -35.46 -36.28
CA ALA A 20 35.53 -35.14 -35.75
C ALA A 20 35.55 -35.11 -34.21
N MET A 21 36.34 -36.03 -33.65
CA MET A 21 37.01 -36.07 -32.35
C MET A 21 36.28 -35.66 -31.05
N LYS A 22 36.40 -36.59 -30.09
CA LYS A 22 35.87 -36.58 -28.73
C LYS A 22 36.83 -35.85 -27.78
N GLU A 23 36.57 -34.58 -27.48
CA GLU A 23 37.10 -33.98 -26.24
C GLU A 23 36.25 -34.42 -25.05
N GLN A 24 36.89 -34.70 -23.91
CA GLN A 24 36.20 -34.96 -22.65
C GLN A 24 35.65 -33.65 -22.09
N THR A 25 34.45 -33.27 -22.52
CA THR A 25 33.65 -32.31 -21.74
C THR A 25 33.42 -32.93 -20.37
N GLN A 26 34.03 -32.34 -19.33
CA GLN A 26 33.68 -32.63 -17.96
C GLN A 26 32.18 -32.40 -17.82
N THR A 27 31.44 -33.48 -17.56
CA THR A 27 30.01 -33.41 -17.29
C THR A 27 29.81 -32.40 -16.15
N PRO A 28 29.00 -31.34 -16.32
CA PRO A 28 28.63 -30.49 -15.20
C PRO A 28 28.05 -31.39 -14.12
N SER A 29 28.68 -31.40 -12.94
CA SER A 29 28.22 -32.19 -11.80
C SER A 29 26.73 -31.95 -11.60
N ALA A 30 25.93 -33.02 -11.62
CA ALA A 30 24.49 -32.90 -11.49
C ALA A 30 24.15 -32.18 -10.18
N LEU A 31 23.38 -31.09 -10.28
CA LEU A 31 22.87 -30.32 -9.14
C LEU A 31 21.73 -31.08 -8.44
N SER A 32 21.98 -32.34 -8.10
CA SER A 32 21.05 -33.30 -7.47
C SER A 32 21.63 -33.83 -6.17
N GLY A 33 22.01 -32.92 -5.26
CA GLY A 33 22.09 -33.23 -3.84
C GLY A 33 20.68 -33.17 -3.25
N ASP A 34 20.21 -34.26 -2.65
CA ASP A 34 18.83 -34.37 -2.18
C ASP A 34 18.44 -33.27 -1.19
N SER A 35 17.57 -32.35 -1.62
CA SER A 35 17.03 -31.31 -0.74
C SER A 35 16.30 -31.88 0.49
N GLN A 36 15.84 -33.14 0.43
CA GLN A 36 15.28 -33.86 1.58
C GLN A 36 16.34 -34.22 2.62
N ALA A 37 17.56 -34.59 2.22
CA ALA A 37 18.64 -34.98 3.14
C ALA A 37 19.16 -33.80 3.99
N ILE A 38 18.85 -32.55 3.60
CA ILE A 38 19.26 -31.32 4.31
C ILE A 38 18.21 -30.91 5.37
N LEU A 39 16.97 -31.35 5.23
CA LEU A 39 15.84 -30.95 6.07
C LEU A 39 15.62 -31.99 7.19
N LEU A 40 16.00 -31.63 8.42
CA LEU A 40 15.95 -32.54 9.57
C LEU A 40 14.59 -32.56 10.30
N TYR A 41 13.71 -31.59 10.05
CA TYR A 41 12.45 -31.40 10.77
C TYR A 41 11.23 -31.76 9.90
N PRO A 42 10.12 -32.25 10.50
CA PRO A 42 8.87 -32.44 9.79
C PRO A 42 8.41 -31.16 9.09
N GLN A 43 8.05 -31.25 7.81
CA GLN A 43 7.57 -30.11 7.03
C GLN A 43 6.06 -29.91 7.23
N ARG A 44 5.64 -29.81 8.50
CA ARG A 44 4.28 -29.54 8.95
C ARG A 44 4.29 -28.66 10.20
N VAL A 45 3.22 -27.91 10.41
CA VAL A 45 3.11 -26.92 11.50
C VAL A 45 2.36 -27.39 12.73
N ASP A 46 1.73 -28.57 12.68
CA ASP A 46 0.83 -29.10 13.73
C ASP A 46 1.48 -29.19 15.12
N ALA A 47 2.80 -29.45 15.21
CA ALA A 47 3.52 -29.45 16.48
C ALA A 47 3.85 -28.04 17.02
N LEU A 48 3.97 -27.05 16.13
CA LEU A 48 4.47 -25.70 16.43
C LEU A 48 3.37 -24.70 16.83
N THR A 49 2.12 -25.03 16.48
CA THR A 49 0.95 -24.16 16.64
C THR A 49 0.12 -24.42 17.89
N GLN A 50 0.48 -25.44 18.69
CA GLN A 50 -0.27 -25.81 19.90
C GLN A 50 -0.31 -24.71 20.97
N ASN A 51 0.73 -23.88 21.04
CA ASN A 51 0.89 -22.82 22.05
C ASN A 51 0.68 -21.41 21.47
N ILE A 52 -0.09 -21.26 20.39
CA ILE A 52 -0.41 -19.95 19.81
C ILE A 52 -1.30 -19.15 20.78
N ALA A 53 -0.71 -18.14 21.41
CA ALA A 53 -1.43 -17.15 22.20
C ALA A 53 -2.23 -16.22 21.27
N PRO A 54 -3.54 -15.99 21.52
CA PRO A 54 -4.31 -15.02 20.77
C PRO A 54 -3.71 -13.61 20.86
N HIS A 55 -3.56 -12.94 19.71
CA HIS A 55 -3.02 -11.59 19.64
C HIS A 55 -3.98 -10.66 18.89
N THR A 56 -4.36 -9.55 19.53
CA THR A 56 -5.11 -8.47 18.86
C THR A 56 -4.12 -7.52 18.19
N ILE A 57 -4.36 -7.20 16.92
CA ILE A 57 -3.49 -6.34 16.10
C ILE A 57 -4.29 -5.11 15.66
N ALA A 58 -3.68 -3.92 15.73
CA ALA A 58 -4.33 -2.65 15.45
C ALA A 58 -4.60 -2.47 13.94
N GLN A 59 -5.86 -2.56 13.53
CA GLN A 59 -6.26 -2.53 12.11
C GLN A 59 -6.10 -1.16 11.45
N GLU A 60 -6.14 -0.09 12.24
CA GLU A 60 -5.95 1.27 11.78
C GLU A 60 -4.54 1.45 11.20
N ASP A 61 -3.50 0.95 11.89
CA ASP A 61 -2.11 1.00 11.43
C ASP A 61 -1.91 0.17 10.15
N PHE A 62 -2.52 -1.01 10.05
CA PHE A 62 -2.50 -1.80 8.81
C PHE A 62 -3.15 -1.07 7.65
N THR A 63 -4.40 -0.62 7.84
CA THR A 63 -5.17 0.08 6.81
C THR A 63 -4.41 1.32 6.36
N TYR A 64 -3.91 2.10 7.31
CA TYR A 64 -3.12 3.27 7.04
C TYR A 64 -1.87 2.97 6.19
N ARG A 65 -1.08 1.95 6.57
CA ARG A 65 0.17 1.62 5.85
C ARG A 65 -0.07 0.97 4.50
N TYR A 66 -1.08 0.10 4.38
CA TYR A 66 -1.46 -0.57 3.15
C TYR A 66 -2.03 0.42 2.12
N TYR A 67 -2.90 1.34 2.54
CA TYR A 67 -3.46 2.37 1.66
C TYR A 67 -2.63 3.65 1.58
N LYS A 68 -1.43 3.68 2.19
CA LYS A 68 -0.50 4.82 2.16
C LYS A 68 -0.36 5.53 0.81
N PRO A 69 -0.27 4.84 -0.36
CA PRO A 69 -0.21 5.51 -1.66
C PRO A 69 -1.36 6.48 -1.93
N TRP A 70 -2.55 6.25 -1.37
CA TRP A 70 -3.74 7.10 -1.51
C TRP A 70 -3.86 8.22 -0.45
N PHE A 71 -2.87 8.33 0.42
CA PHE A 71 -2.74 9.39 1.43
C PHE A 71 -1.53 10.30 1.16
N LYS A 72 -0.74 10.02 0.10
CA LYS A 72 0.41 10.84 -0.31
C LYS A 72 -0.05 12.01 -1.17
N THR A 73 0.38 13.22 -0.84
CA THR A 73 0.27 14.39 -1.73
C THR A 73 1.42 14.50 -2.73
N HIS A 74 2.51 13.77 -2.50
CA HIS A 74 3.74 13.78 -3.29
C HIS A 74 4.52 12.46 -3.13
N LEU A 75 5.46 12.22 -4.05
CA LEU A 75 6.34 11.04 -4.05
C LEU A 75 7.25 11.01 -2.80
N THR A 76 7.53 9.80 -2.30
CA THR A 76 8.28 9.63 -1.04
C THR A 76 9.78 9.84 -1.22
N HIS A 77 10.30 9.56 -2.42
CA HIS A 77 11.72 9.62 -2.73
C HIS A 77 12.05 10.81 -3.63
N LYS A 78 13.28 11.33 -3.52
CA LYS A 78 13.79 12.33 -4.46
C LYS A 78 14.08 11.66 -5.81
N LYS A 79 14.10 12.44 -6.90
CA LYS A 79 14.39 11.94 -8.27
C LYS A 79 15.70 11.15 -8.32
N GLU A 80 16.72 11.62 -7.61
CA GLU A 80 18.06 11.04 -7.58
C GLU A 80 18.08 9.66 -6.90
N ASP A 81 17.31 9.50 -5.82
CA ASP A 81 17.15 8.23 -5.12
C ASP A 81 16.25 7.26 -5.91
N ALA A 82 15.15 7.75 -6.49
CA ALA A 82 14.21 6.95 -7.27
C ALA A 82 14.84 6.38 -8.56
N SER A 83 15.79 7.10 -9.15
CA SER A 83 16.53 6.72 -10.37
C SER A 83 17.81 5.89 -10.12
N TRP A 84 18.03 5.38 -8.91
CA TRP A 84 19.20 4.55 -8.55
C TRP A 84 19.46 3.37 -9.52
N ALA A 85 18.37 2.81 -10.07
CA ALA A 85 18.40 1.69 -11.01
C ALA A 85 19.12 2.08 -12.31
N ASN A 86 18.93 3.32 -12.80
CA ASN A 86 19.58 3.81 -14.02
C ASN A 86 21.10 3.82 -13.86
N LYS A 87 21.59 4.27 -12.71
CA LYS A 87 23.03 4.28 -12.39
C LYS A 87 23.59 2.87 -12.21
N SER A 88 22.82 1.96 -11.61
CA SER A 88 23.29 0.63 -11.23
C SER A 88 23.29 -0.36 -12.41
N TYR A 89 22.25 -0.30 -13.22
CA TYR A 89 22.04 -1.17 -14.39
C TYR A 89 22.53 -0.55 -15.71
N GLY A 90 22.83 0.75 -15.72
CA GLY A 90 23.56 1.42 -16.82
C GLY A 90 25.03 1.03 -16.94
N ILE A 91 25.58 0.25 -15.98
CA ILE A 91 26.98 -0.20 -16.01
C ILE A 91 27.18 -1.27 -17.09
N LYS A 92 28.01 -0.92 -18.08
CA LYS A 92 28.34 -1.74 -19.25
C LYS A 92 29.09 -3.02 -18.91
N GLY A 93 29.03 -4.02 -19.79
CA GLY A 93 29.80 -5.25 -19.66
C GLY A 93 29.46 -6.15 -18.45
N ARG A 94 28.36 -5.89 -17.75
CA ARG A 94 28.06 -6.50 -16.42
C ARG A 94 26.89 -7.47 -16.40
N TYR A 95 25.89 -7.28 -17.26
CA TYR A 95 24.61 -7.97 -17.19
C TYR A 95 24.35 -8.83 -18.43
N TYR A 96 23.68 -9.96 -18.21
CA TYR A 96 23.38 -10.97 -19.21
C TYR A 96 21.86 -11.08 -19.39
N GLY A 97 21.41 -11.20 -20.64
CA GLY A 97 19.98 -11.29 -20.98
C GLY A 97 19.40 -12.70 -20.83
N GLU A 98 18.17 -12.87 -21.29
CA GLU A 98 17.42 -14.13 -21.29
C GLU A 98 18.14 -15.29 -22.00
N ASN A 99 18.98 -14.98 -23.01
CA ASN A 99 19.78 -15.94 -23.77
C ASN A 99 21.16 -16.24 -23.14
N LEU A 100 21.43 -15.73 -21.93
CA LEU A 100 22.70 -15.83 -21.20
C LEU A 100 23.90 -15.22 -21.95
N GLN A 101 23.67 -14.36 -22.94
CA GLN A 101 24.68 -13.51 -23.57
C GLN A 101 24.73 -12.14 -22.89
N LEU A 102 25.86 -11.47 -23.02
CA LEU A 102 26.05 -10.11 -22.50
C LEU A 102 25.09 -9.15 -23.22
N ILE A 103 24.38 -8.30 -22.46
CA ILE A 103 23.48 -7.28 -23.01
C ILE A 103 24.32 -6.17 -23.66
N GLY A 104 23.95 -5.77 -24.87
CA GLY A 104 24.67 -4.75 -25.64
C GLY A 104 24.58 -3.36 -25.01
N ASP A 105 25.66 -2.59 -25.07
CA ASP A 105 25.73 -1.28 -24.43
C ASP A 105 24.68 -0.29 -24.96
N GLU A 106 24.35 -0.36 -26.25
CA GLU A 106 23.29 0.44 -26.89
C GLU A 106 21.87 0.04 -26.43
N GLU A 107 21.62 -1.25 -26.19
CA GLU A 107 20.34 -1.73 -25.63
C GLU A 107 20.16 -1.21 -24.20
N ILE A 108 21.24 -1.25 -23.39
CA ILE A 108 21.25 -0.65 -22.05
C ILE A 108 20.99 0.87 -22.13
N ASP A 109 21.68 1.60 -23.01
CA ASP A 109 21.48 3.07 -23.12
C ASP A 109 20.07 3.44 -23.58
N THR A 110 19.50 2.66 -24.50
CA THR A 110 18.12 2.85 -24.98
C THR A 110 17.13 2.61 -23.84
N LEU A 111 17.29 1.53 -23.08
CA LEU A 111 16.47 1.23 -21.91
C LEU A 111 16.59 2.32 -20.84
N ILE A 112 17.79 2.80 -20.51
CA ILE A 112 17.96 3.90 -19.56
C ILE A 112 17.32 5.20 -20.07
N LYS A 113 17.49 5.56 -21.35
CA LYS A 113 16.87 6.77 -21.93
C LYS A 113 15.33 6.70 -21.90
N SER A 114 14.74 5.52 -22.09
CA SER A 114 13.28 5.33 -22.06
C SER A 114 12.63 5.66 -20.71
N THR A 115 13.38 5.57 -19.60
CA THR A 115 12.88 5.78 -18.22
C THR A 115 12.39 7.20 -17.93
N ASN A 116 12.73 8.20 -18.74
CA ASN A 116 12.10 9.53 -18.69
C ASN A 116 12.06 10.25 -17.31
N PHE A 117 13.02 10.01 -16.42
CA PHE A 117 13.01 10.61 -15.06
C PHE A 117 13.01 12.14 -15.00
N GLU A 118 13.23 12.87 -16.11
CA GLU A 118 12.99 14.32 -16.13
C GLU A 118 11.50 14.69 -15.97
N ALA A 119 10.59 13.75 -16.24
CA ALA A 119 9.16 13.88 -15.95
C ALA A 119 8.79 13.39 -14.53
N TYR A 120 9.75 13.05 -13.65
CA TYR A 120 9.46 12.47 -12.33
C TYR A 120 8.52 13.34 -11.49
N GLY A 121 7.32 12.81 -11.21
CA GLY A 121 6.27 13.54 -10.48
C GLY A 121 5.40 14.44 -11.34
N SER A 122 5.46 14.36 -12.67
CA SER A 122 4.61 15.16 -13.56
C SER A 122 3.15 14.70 -13.61
N VAL A 123 2.86 13.46 -13.21
CA VAL A 123 1.49 12.89 -13.20
C VAL A 123 0.89 12.96 -11.80
N ASN A 124 1.64 12.51 -10.78
CA ASN A 124 1.33 12.68 -9.35
C ASN A 124 -0.11 12.33 -8.96
N ALA A 125 -0.60 11.17 -9.42
CA ALA A 125 -2.01 10.77 -9.34
C ALA A 125 -2.21 9.36 -8.77
N TYR A 126 -3.40 9.11 -8.22
CA TYR A 126 -3.76 7.89 -7.52
C TYR A 126 -4.35 6.83 -8.45
N ALA A 127 -3.91 5.58 -8.29
CA ALA A 127 -4.42 4.46 -9.09
C ALA A 127 -4.47 3.16 -8.28
N MET A 128 -5.02 2.12 -8.91
CA MET A 128 -5.08 0.77 -8.36
C MET A 128 -4.76 -0.26 -9.44
N MET A 129 -4.04 -1.33 -9.08
CA MET A 129 -3.75 -2.44 -9.98
C MET A 129 -5.02 -3.18 -10.40
N THR A 130 -5.19 -3.39 -11.71
CA THR A 130 -6.31 -4.17 -12.30
C THR A 130 -5.95 -5.64 -12.52
N GLN A 131 -4.68 -6.00 -12.40
CA GLN A 131 -4.17 -7.37 -12.49
C GLN A 131 -2.90 -7.56 -11.65
N ASN A 132 -2.53 -8.80 -11.37
CA ASN A 132 -1.23 -9.12 -10.78
C ASN A 132 -0.10 -8.76 -11.76
N GLU A 133 0.97 -8.12 -11.29
CA GLU A 133 2.11 -7.74 -12.14
C GLU A 133 3.47 -8.01 -11.49
N GLN A 134 4.49 -7.98 -12.34
CA GLN A 134 5.89 -8.00 -11.93
C GLN A 134 6.43 -6.55 -11.97
N MET A 135 6.57 -5.92 -10.81
CA MET A 135 7.17 -4.59 -10.67
C MET A 135 8.68 -4.65 -10.94
N ARG A 136 9.16 -3.79 -11.84
CA ARG A 136 10.52 -3.84 -12.39
C ARG A 136 11.37 -2.65 -11.96
N SER A 137 12.69 -2.81 -11.90
CA SER A 137 13.63 -1.70 -11.66
C SER A 137 13.88 -0.84 -12.91
N LEU A 138 13.63 -1.38 -14.11
CA LEU A 138 13.65 -0.69 -15.40
C LEU A 138 12.43 -1.12 -16.24
N PRO A 139 11.93 -0.31 -17.19
CA PRO A 139 10.70 -0.58 -17.95
C PRO A 139 10.90 -1.68 -19.01
N THR A 140 11.09 -2.93 -18.58
CA THR A 140 11.21 -4.10 -19.46
C THR A 140 10.85 -5.40 -18.74
N HIS A 141 10.26 -6.35 -19.48
CA HIS A 141 10.08 -7.73 -19.02
C HIS A 141 11.35 -8.59 -19.17
N LYS A 142 12.36 -8.15 -19.93
CA LYS A 142 13.63 -8.87 -20.07
C LYS A 142 14.38 -8.93 -18.73
N PRO A 143 15.05 -10.05 -18.41
CA PRO A 143 15.82 -10.17 -17.18
C PRO A 143 17.22 -9.58 -17.30
N PHE A 144 17.77 -9.10 -16.17
CA PHE A 144 19.22 -8.86 -16.06
C PHE A 144 19.81 -9.89 -15.11
N PHE A 145 20.55 -10.86 -15.64
CA PHE A 145 21.32 -11.80 -14.85
C PHE A 145 22.78 -11.33 -14.68
N LYS A 146 23.48 -11.86 -13.68
CA LYS A 146 24.95 -11.95 -13.72
C LYS A 146 25.38 -13.31 -14.27
N LYS A 147 26.66 -13.46 -14.53
CA LYS A 147 27.27 -14.67 -15.10
C LYS A 147 26.90 -15.93 -14.31
N THR A 148 26.31 -16.91 -14.98
CA THR A 148 25.82 -18.19 -14.43
C THR A 148 26.90 -19.07 -13.80
N THR A 149 28.18 -18.81 -14.06
CA THR A 149 29.30 -19.52 -13.42
C THR A 149 29.56 -19.08 -11.97
N LEU A 150 28.83 -18.08 -11.47
CA LEU A 150 28.95 -17.59 -10.10
C LEU A 150 27.85 -18.19 -9.20
N PRO A 151 28.16 -18.66 -7.98
CA PRO A 151 27.18 -19.31 -7.11
C PRO A 151 26.04 -18.39 -6.63
N GLY A 152 24.80 -18.70 -7.00
CA GLY A 152 23.64 -17.87 -6.68
C GLY A 152 23.49 -16.65 -7.60
N GLU A 153 23.99 -16.77 -8.83
CA GLU A 153 23.82 -15.82 -9.93
C GLU A 153 23.24 -16.57 -11.15
N GLY A 154 22.78 -15.84 -12.17
CA GLY A 154 22.04 -16.44 -13.28
C GLY A 154 20.57 -16.67 -12.95
N TYR A 155 19.86 -17.48 -13.73
CA TYR A 155 18.47 -17.85 -13.42
C TYR A 155 18.38 -18.55 -12.05
N PRO A 156 17.41 -18.20 -11.16
CA PRO A 156 16.28 -17.28 -11.37
C PRO A 156 16.51 -15.84 -10.85
N PHE A 157 17.75 -15.44 -10.59
CA PHE A 157 18.11 -14.13 -10.01
C PHE A 157 18.11 -12.99 -11.04
N ASP A 158 16.91 -12.67 -11.55
CA ASP A 158 16.70 -11.47 -12.34
C ASP A 158 16.83 -10.21 -11.47
N TYR A 159 17.88 -9.43 -11.69
CA TYR A 159 18.16 -8.22 -10.92
C TYR A 159 17.21 -7.06 -11.22
N LEU A 160 16.49 -7.08 -12.34
CA LEU A 160 15.43 -6.08 -12.59
C LEU A 160 14.13 -6.41 -11.84
N GLN A 161 13.99 -7.60 -11.28
CA GLN A 161 12.79 -7.98 -10.53
C GLN A 161 12.76 -7.33 -9.15
N THR A 162 11.80 -6.43 -8.92
CA THR A 162 11.67 -5.67 -7.66
C THR A 162 10.66 -6.32 -6.71
N SER A 163 9.43 -6.55 -7.18
CA SER A 163 8.37 -7.20 -6.41
C SER A 163 7.30 -7.77 -7.33
N GLN A 164 6.64 -8.86 -6.93
CA GLN A 164 5.26 -9.07 -7.38
C GLN A 164 4.37 -8.01 -6.73
N ILE A 165 3.40 -7.50 -7.47
CA ILE A 165 2.30 -6.65 -6.98
C ILE A 165 0.97 -7.33 -7.31
N HIS A 166 0.02 -7.30 -6.38
CA HIS A 166 -1.27 -7.96 -6.55
C HIS A 166 -2.26 -7.05 -7.29
N ILE A 167 -3.27 -7.68 -7.89
CA ILE A 167 -4.54 -7.01 -8.21
C ILE A 167 -5.08 -6.27 -6.97
N ALA A 168 -5.81 -5.18 -7.18
CA ALA A 168 -6.37 -4.31 -6.13
C ALA A 168 -5.34 -3.60 -5.22
N GLU A 169 -4.02 -3.77 -5.44
CA GLU A 169 -3.02 -3.03 -4.66
C GLU A 169 -3.10 -1.51 -4.94
N PRO A 170 -3.14 -0.66 -3.89
CA PRO A 170 -3.01 0.78 -3.99
C PRO A 170 -1.67 1.21 -4.60
N ILE A 171 -1.69 2.11 -5.57
CA ILE A 171 -0.48 2.72 -6.14
C ILE A 171 -0.62 4.23 -6.32
N PHE A 172 0.53 4.90 -6.37
CA PHE A 172 0.66 6.32 -6.69
C PHE A 172 1.59 6.46 -7.90
N VAL A 173 1.12 7.09 -8.97
CA VAL A 173 1.83 7.15 -10.26
C VAL A 173 2.65 8.43 -10.36
N SER A 174 3.95 8.26 -10.57
CA SER A 174 4.91 9.36 -10.71
C SER A 174 4.86 9.97 -12.12
N HIS A 175 5.15 9.14 -13.12
CA HIS A 175 5.35 9.53 -14.52
C HIS A 175 5.39 8.29 -15.43
N TYR A 176 5.41 8.54 -16.74
CA TYR A 176 5.50 7.51 -17.78
C TYR A 176 6.87 7.44 -18.44
N SER A 177 7.22 6.27 -18.97
CA SER A 177 8.30 6.08 -19.93
C SER A 177 8.06 6.94 -21.18
N ARG A 178 9.13 7.19 -21.97
CA ARG A 178 9.07 8.09 -23.15
C ARG A 178 8.03 7.68 -24.20
N ASP A 179 7.69 6.40 -24.27
CA ASP A 179 6.72 5.80 -25.18
C ASP A 179 5.32 5.60 -24.55
N GLY A 180 5.14 5.93 -23.27
CA GLY A 180 3.91 5.72 -22.51
C GLY A 180 3.61 4.27 -22.14
N ALA A 181 4.43 3.29 -22.55
CA ALA A 181 4.16 1.86 -22.35
C ALA A 181 4.27 1.39 -20.88
N TRP A 182 5.07 2.10 -20.08
CA TRP A 182 5.28 1.81 -18.66
C TRP A 182 5.09 3.06 -17.80
N ALA A 183 4.62 2.86 -16.57
CA ALA A 183 4.55 3.90 -15.54
C ALA A 183 5.49 3.57 -14.37
N TYR A 184 6.15 4.58 -13.83
CA TYR A 184 6.86 4.47 -12.55
C TYR A 184 5.90 4.78 -11.41
N VAL A 185 5.77 3.85 -10.47
CA VAL A 185 4.75 3.89 -9.42
C VAL A 185 5.33 3.59 -8.03
N GLU A 186 4.73 4.15 -6.98
CA GLU A 186 4.97 3.77 -5.59
C GLU A 186 3.75 3.00 -5.05
N SER A 187 3.93 1.76 -4.62
CA SER A 187 2.95 1.03 -3.80
C SER A 187 3.17 1.31 -2.31
N SER A 188 2.43 0.61 -1.44
CA SER A 188 2.66 0.67 0.00
C SER A 188 4.08 0.23 0.39
N PHE A 189 4.61 -0.78 -0.31
CA PHE A 189 5.79 -1.54 0.10
C PHE A 189 7.02 -1.41 -0.82
N ALA A 190 6.86 -0.98 -2.07
CA ALA A 190 7.95 -0.84 -3.06
C ALA A 190 7.65 0.24 -4.11
N ALA A 191 8.67 0.63 -4.89
CA ALA A 191 8.54 1.51 -6.03
C ALA A 191 9.25 0.93 -7.26
N GLY A 192 8.73 1.18 -8.45
CA GLY A 192 9.26 0.65 -9.71
C GLY A 192 8.32 0.81 -10.90
N TRP A 193 8.69 0.18 -12.00
CA TRP A 193 7.98 0.21 -13.28
C TRP A 193 6.92 -0.90 -13.37
N VAL A 194 5.71 -0.55 -13.82
CA VAL A 194 4.63 -1.47 -14.20
C VAL A 194 4.06 -1.10 -15.58
N PRO A 195 3.47 -2.04 -16.36
CA PRO A 195 2.88 -1.71 -17.66
C PRO A 195 1.69 -0.75 -17.52
N SER A 196 1.57 0.25 -18.39
CA SER A 196 0.55 1.31 -18.27
C SER A 196 -0.91 0.85 -18.41
N HIS A 197 -1.14 -0.36 -18.94
CA HIS A 197 -2.47 -0.98 -19.02
C HIS A 197 -2.88 -1.74 -17.74
N SER A 198 -1.95 -1.95 -16.80
CA SER A 198 -2.15 -2.83 -15.63
C SER A 198 -2.79 -2.17 -14.40
N PHE A 199 -3.14 -0.88 -14.51
CA PHE A 199 -3.80 -0.12 -13.44
C PHE A 199 -4.90 0.79 -13.99
N VAL A 200 -5.79 1.25 -13.11
CA VAL A 200 -6.81 2.28 -13.39
C VAL A 200 -6.69 3.45 -12.43
N TRP A 201 -6.92 4.66 -12.94
CA TRP A 201 -7.03 5.88 -12.13
C TRP A 201 -8.23 5.82 -11.20
N LEU A 202 -8.07 6.30 -9.97
CA LEU A 202 -9.16 6.43 -9.00
C LEU A 202 -9.20 7.86 -8.48
N GLU A 203 -10.39 8.46 -8.38
CA GLU A 203 -10.63 9.74 -7.69
C GLU A 203 -10.95 9.47 -6.21
N ALA A 204 -11.12 10.54 -5.42
CA ALA A 204 -11.38 10.45 -3.98
C ALA A 204 -12.63 9.58 -3.67
N MET A 205 -13.63 9.57 -4.55
CA MET A 205 -14.85 8.78 -4.41
C MET A 205 -14.57 7.26 -4.44
N GLU A 206 -13.89 6.74 -5.48
CA GLU A 206 -13.61 5.30 -5.57
C GLU A 206 -12.68 4.83 -4.45
N ARG A 207 -11.66 5.64 -4.11
CA ARG A 207 -10.73 5.32 -3.01
C ARG A 207 -11.46 5.29 -1.67
N THR A 208 -12.37 6.23 -1.42
CA THR A 208 -13.18 6.26 -0.19
C THR A 208 -14.11 5.05 -0.11
N ALA A 209 -14.74 4.63 -1.21
CA ALA A 209 -15.57 3.42 -1.24
C ALA A 209 -14.78 2.15 -0.85
N ILE A 210 -13.53 2.01 -1.34
CA ILE A 210 -12.65 0.89 -0.98
C ILE A 210 -12.18 0.97 0.48
N LEU A 211 -11.85 2.16 0.96
CA LEU A 211 -11.38 2.39 2.33
C LEU A 211 -12.46 2.07 3.36
N GLN A 212 -13.70 2.52 3.12
CA GLN A 212 -14.85 2.29 4.02
C GLN A 212 -15.40 0.86 3.97
N ALA A 213 -15.30 0.15 2.85
CA ALA A 213 -15.84 -1.21 2.72
C ALA A 213 -15.17 -2.22 3.68
N PRO A 214 -15.92 -3.20 4.22
CA PRO A 214 -15.33 -4.38 4.87
C PRO A 214 -14.41 -5.12 3.89
N LYS A 215 -13.42 -5.86 4.40
CA LYS A 215 -12.39 -6.49 3.57
C LYS A 215 -12.27 -7.98 3.88
N VAL A 216 -11.98 -8.78 2.86
CA VAL A 216 -11.60 -10.19 2.98
C VAL A 216 -10.18 -10.41 2.49
N ALA A 217 -9.43 -11.25 3.18
CA ALA A 217 -8.10 -11.69 2.78
C ALA A 217 -8.19 -13.11 2.23
N ILE A 218 -7.45 -13.37 1.16
CA ILE A 218 -7.31 -14.69 0.57
C ILE A 218 -6.43 -15.57 1.48
N ILE A 219 -6.88 -16.81 1.74
CA ILE A 219 -6.23 -17.77 2.64
C ILE A 219 -5.72 -19.04 1.92
N HIS A 220 -5.82 -19.08 0.59
CA HIS A 220 -5.32 -20.14 -0.29
C HIS A 220 -4.59 -19.55 -1.50
N ASP A 221 -3.58 -20.25 -2.03
CA ASP A 221 -2.81 -19.78 -3.18
C ASP A 221 -3.37 -20.28 -4.51
N ASN A 222 -3.31 -19.43 -5.54
CA ASN A 222 -3.77 -19.69 -6.91
C ASN A 222 -5.30 -19.91 -7.02
N VAL A 223 -6.07 -19.12 -6.29
CA VAL A 223 -7.54 -19.14 -6.32
C VAL A 223 -8.03 -18.39 -7.57
N PRO A 224 -8.72 -19.02 -8.53
CA PRO A 224 -9.24 -18.33 -9.70
C PRO A 224 -10.43 -17.44 -9.31
N LEU A 225 -10.37 -16.16 -9.67
CA LEU A 225 -11.45 -15.19 -9.47
C LEU A 225 -12.17 -14.90 -10.78
N TYR A 226 -13.49 -14.78 -10.68
CA TYR A 226 -14.41 -14.55 -11.80
C TYR A 226 -15.27 -13.32 -11.55
N ASN A 227 -15.65 -12.63 -12.62
CA ASN A 227 -16.62 -11.53 -12.56
C ASN A 227 -18.08 -12.04 -12.66
N ALA A 228 -19.04 -11.13 -12.60
CA ALA A 228 -20.47 -11.45 -12.72
C ALA A 228 -20.87 -12.15 -14.03
N GLN A 229 -20.08 -12.02 -15.09
CA GLN A 229 -20.28 -12.69 -16.38
C GLN A 229 -19.56 -14.06 -16.46
N GLN A 230 -19.03 -14.56 -15.33
CA GLN A 230 -18.25 -15.80 -15.24
C GLN A 230 -16.97 -15.78 -16.10
N HIS A 231 -16.46 -14.61 -16.46
CA HIS A 231 -15.15 -14.47 -17.10
C HIS A 231 -14.06 -14.52 -16.04
N PHE A 232 -13.01 -15.31 -16.28
CA PHE A 232 -11.81 -15.34 -15.45
C PHE A 232 -11.13 -13.96 -15.45
N VAL A 233 -10.76 -13.46 -14.27
CA VAL A 233 -10.08 -12.18 -14.08
C VAL A 233 -8.62 -12.40 -13.69
N THR A 234 -8.35 -13.15 -12.63
CA THR A 234 -6.98 -13.44 -12.19
C THR A 234 -6.90 -14.62 -11.22
N TYR A 235 -5.68 -15.08 -10.93
CA TYR A 235 -5.39 -15.95 -9.81
C TYR A 235 -5.02 -15.11 -8.58
N ALA A 236 -5.82 -15.17 -7.53
CA ALA A 236 -5.49 -14.55 -6.25
C ALA A 236 -4.63 -15.49 -5.39
N LYS A 237 -3.93 -14.90 -4.42
CA LYS A 237 -2.98 -15.58 -3.54
C LYS A 237 -3.06 -15.02 -2.11
N VAL A 238 -2.55 -15.77 -1.14
CA VAL A 238 -2.32 -15.27 0.22
C VAL A 238 -1.54 -13.95 0.16
N GLY A 239 -2.00 -12.95 0.92
CA GLY A 239 -1.50 -11.57 0.86
C GLY A 239 -2.37 -10.61 0.05
N ALA A 240 -3.27 -11.10 -0.81
CA ALA A 240 -4.26 -10.26 -1.49
C ALA A 240 -5.47 -9.96 -0.59
N LEU A 241 -5.91 -8.70 -0.59
CA LEU A 241 -7.11 -8.21 0.11
C LEU A 241 -8.10 -7.63 -0.90
N PHE A 242 -9.39 -7.86 -0.66
CA PHE A 242 -10.47 -7.30 -1.48
C PHE A 242 -11.53 -6.64 -0.61
N PRO A 243 -12.03 -5.44 -0.96
CA PRO A 243 -13.22 -4.87 -0.34
C PRO A 243 -14.45 -5.66 -0.79
N ILE A 244 -15.44 -5.81 0.09
CA ILE A 244 -16.71 -6.51 -0.18
C ILE A 244 -17.89 -5.56 -0.08
N GLU A 245 -18.91 -5.80 -0.91
CA GLU A 245 -20.20 -5.09 -0.90
C GLU A 245 -21.36 -5.95 -0.38
N GLY A 246 -21.14 -7.25 -0.24
CA GLY A 246 -22.12 -8.21 0.27
C GLY A 246 -21.56 -9.64 0.33
N GLU A 247 -22.42 -10.58 0.68
CA GLU A 247 -22.14 -12.01 0.67
C GLU A 247 -23.42 -12.82 0.49
N ASP A 248 -23.28 -14.04 -0.02
CA ASP A 248 -24.33 -15.07 -0.01
C ASP A 248 -23.89 -16.29 0.81
N GLU A 249 -24.55 -17.44 0.68
CA GLU A 249 -24.19 -18.67 1.39
C GLU A 249 -22.77 -19.17 1.07
N ASN A 250 -22.31 -18.99 -0.18
CA ASN A 250 -21.10 -19.62 -0.72
C ASN A 250 -20.00 -18.62 -1.08
N PHE A 251 -20.34 -17.36 -1.39
CA PHE A 251 -19.41 -16.35 -1.90
C PHE A 251 -19.43 -15.05 -1.09
N TYR A 252 -18.27 -14.42 -0.99
CA TYR A 252 -18.16 -12.99 -0.77
C TYR A 252 -18.30 -12.27 -2.11
N HIS A 253 -19.11 -11.21 -2.15
CA HIS A 253 -19.22 -10.31 -3.29
C HIS A 253 -18.17 -9.21 -3.11
N ALA A 254 -16.96 -9.51 -3.57
CA ALA A 254 -15.86 -8.56 -3.60
C ALA A 254 -16.04 -7.56 -4.75
N PHE A 255 -15.39 -6.41 -4.69
CA PHE A 255 -15.31 -5.51 -5.84
C PHE A 255 -13.91 -4.96 -6.04
N ILE A 256 -13.60 -4.62 -7.29
CA ILE A 256 -12.46 -3.79 -7.66
C ILE A 256 -12.92 -2.74 -8.67
N TYR A 257 -12.11 -1.72 -8.89
CA TYR A 257 -12.23 -0.88 -10.06
C TYR A 257 -11.30 -1.37 -11.16
N THR A 258 -11.81 -1.39 -12.38
CA THR A 258 -11.08 -1.64 -13.63
C THR A 258 -11.41 -0.53 -14.62
N LYS A 259 -10.98 -0.64 -15.88
CA LYS A 259 -11.24 0.36 -16.91
C LYS A 259 -12.56 0.09 -17.65
N ASP A 260 -13.34 1.15 -17.91
CA ASP A 260 -14.39 1.13 -18.93
C ASP A 260 -13.78 1.29 -20.35
N VAL A 261 -14.65 1.32 -21.37
CA VAL A 261 -14.26 1.54 -22.78
C VAL A 261 -13.70 2.94 -23.08
N THR A 262 -13.60 3.80 -22.07
CA THR A 262 -13.05 5.17 -22.13
C THR A 262 -11.87 5.37 -21.17
N ASP A 263 -11.24 4.28 -20.70
CA ASP A 263 -10.14 4.26 -19.71
C ASP A 263 -10.49 4.84 -18.31
N ARG A 264 -11.77 5.05 -18.00
CA ARG A 264 -12.24 5.56 -16.70
C ARG A 264 -12.52 4.42 -15.71
N ALA A 265 -12.57 4.76 -14.42
CA ALA A 265 -12.86 3.81 -13.35
C ALA A 265 -14.27 3.20 -13.50
N TYR A 266 -14.32 1.86 -13.50
CA TYR A 266 -15.53 1.06 -13.56
C TYR A 266 -15.52 -0.01 -12.48
N LYS A 267 -16.56 -0.03 -11.64
CA LYS A 267 -16.70 -1.02 -10.55
C LYS A 267 -17.06 -2.38 -11.13
N MET A 268 -16.18 -3.37 -10.92
CA MET A 268 -16.38 -4.78 -11.28
C MET A 268 -16.48 -5.63 -10.01
N THR A 269 -17.63 -6.28 -9.83
CA THR A 269 -17.84 -7.29 -8.77
C THR A 269 -17.11 -8.59 -9.12
N LEU A 270 -16.47 -9.19 -8.12
CA LEU A 270 -15.75 -10.46 -8.14
C LEU A 270 -16.38 -11.43 -7.14
N PHE A 271 -16.50 -12.69 -7.51
CA PHE A 271 -17.06 -13.73 -6.63
C PHE A 271 -15.93 -14.53 -6.00
N VAL A 272 -15.73 -14.35 -4.69
CA VAL A 272 -14.67 -15.02 -3.92
C VAL A 272 -15.29 -16.12 -3.04
N PRO A 273 -15.03 -17.42 -3.28
CA PRO A 273 -15.59 -18.48 -2.46
C PRO A 273 -15.19 -18.35 -0.98
N LYS A 274 -16.15 -18.56 -0.07
CA LYS A 274 -15.92 -18.49 1.39
C LYS A 274 -14.93 -19.53 1.91
N SER A 275 -14.72 -20.62 1.17
CA SER A 275 -13.64 -21.59 1.44
C SER A 275 -12.23 -21.04 1.21
N PHE A 276 -12.08 -19.94 0.46
CA PHE A 276 -10.79 -19.40 0.04
C PHE A 276 -10.44 -18.02 0.62
N ALA A 277 -11.35 -17.40 1.38
CA ALA A 277 -11.14 -16.11 1.99
C ALA A 277 -11.76 -16.02 3.40
N LYS A 278 -11.29 -15.08 4.22
CA LYS A 278 -11.90 -14.74 5.52
C LYS A 278 -11.94 -13.22 5.72
N PRO A 279 -12.89 -12.68 6.52
CA PRO A 279 -12.92 -11.26 6.87
C PRO A 279 -11.64 -10.83 7.59
N VAL A 280 -11.21 -9.59 7.35
CA VAL A 280 -9.98 -9.00 7.91
C VAL A 280 -10.34 -8.10 9.10
N PRO A 281 -9.62 -8.21 10.23
CA PRO A 281 -8.52 -9.14 10.50
C PRO A 281 -8.99 -10.57 10.72
N ILE A 282 -8.22 -11.51 10.17
CA ILE A 282 -8.30 -12.88 10.60
C ILE A 282 -7.81 -12.95 12.05
N ALA A 283 -8.56 -13.60 12.93
CA ALA A 283 -8.15 -13.79 14.32
C ALA A 283 -6.84 -14.58 14.39
N PHE A 284 -5.83 -14.05 15.10
CA PHE A 284 -4.57 -14.76 15.30
C PHE A 284 -4.81 -15.93 16.27
N SER A 285 -4.99 -17.13 15.70
CA SER A 285 -5.34 -18.37 16.40
C SER A 285 -4.58 -19.55 15.79
N LYS A 286 -4.52 -20.66 16.52
CA LYS A 286 -3.91 -21.92 16.06
C LYS A 286 -4.37 -22.30 14.65
N GLU A 287 -5.69 -22.36 14.43
CA GLU A 287 -6.31 -22.84 13.18
C GLU A 287 -5.97 -21.92 12.00
N ASN A 288 -5.95 -20.61 12.21
CA ASN A 288 -5.66 -19.64 11.15
C ASN A 288 -4.16 -19.58 10.82
N VAL A 289 -3.29 -19.74 11.82
CA VAL A 289 -1.84 -19.89 11.63
C VAL A 289 -1.54 -21.19 10.88
N GLU A 290 -2.11 -22.33 11.32
CA GLU A 290 -1.97 -23.63 10.66
C GLU A 290 -2.37 -23.56 9.19
N GLN A 291 -3.54 -22.98 8.90
CA GLN A 291 -4.07 -22.82 7.54
C GLN A 291 -3.12 -22.02 6.63
N LEU A 292 -2.70 -20.83 7.07
CA LEU A 292 -1.86 -19.95 6.25
C LEU A 292 -0.44 -20.49 6.09
N SER A 293 0.17 -21.05 7.14
CA SER A 293 1.50 -21.65 7.04
C SER A 293 1.48 -22.90 6.17
N SER A 294 0.49 -23.79 6.32
CA SER A 294 0.37 -24.99 5.47
C SER A 294 0.16 -24.66 4.00
N THR A 295 -0.55 -23.56 3.71
CA THR A 295 -0.76 -23.05 2.33
C THR A 295 0.54 -22.60 1.67
N LEU A 296 1.46 -21.98 2.43
CA LEU A 296 2.71 -21.43 1.92
C LEU A 296 3.86 -22.47 1.88
N LEU A 297 3.80 -23.53 2.68
CA LEU A 297 4.85 -24.55 2.73
C LEU A 297 5.02 -25.26 1.38
N GLY A 298 6.27 -25.45 0.95
CA GLY A 298 6.60 -26.05 -0.33
C GLY A 298 6.50 -25.12 -1.55
N GLU A 299 5.99 -23.88 -1.41
CA GLU A 299 6.04 -22.90 -2.51
C GLU A 299 7.49 -22.69 -2.97
N LYS A 300 7.75 -22.69 -4.27
CA LYS A 300 9.10 -22.49 -4.82
C LYS A 300 9.64 -21.09 -4.46
N TYR A 301 10.97 -20.95 -4.47
CA TYR A 301 11.62 -19.66 -4.28
C TYR A 301 11.58 -18.84 -5.58
N GLY A 302 11.01 -17.63 -5.53
CA GLY A 302 11.04 -16.65 -6.62
C GLY A 302 11.71 -15.35 -6.17
N TRP A 303 12.94 -15.11 -6.62
CA TRP A 303 13.68 -13.88 -6.32
C TRP A 303 12.84 -12.64 -6.67
N GLY A 304 12.60 -11.75 -5.72
CA GLY A 304 11.82 -10.54 -5.96
C GLY A 304 10.37 -10.77 -6.39
N GLY A 305 9.80 -11.97 -6.27
CA GLY A 305 8.46 -12.30 -6.80
C GLY A 305 8.45 -13.03 -8.15
N TYR A 306 9.62 -13.41 -8.68
CA TYR A 306 9.76 -13.94 -10.04
C TYR A 306 8.92 -15.21 -10.28
N LEU A 307 8.33 -15.29 -11.48
CA LEU A 307 7.34 -16.31 -11.89
C LEU A 307 6.14 -16.44 -10.92
N GLN A 308 5.74 -15.34 -10.26
CA GLN A 308 4.65 -15.26 -9.29
C GLN A 308 4.83 -16.12 -8.03
N ASN A 309 6.07 -16.51 -7.69
CA ASN A 309 6.38 -17.17 -6.41
C ASN A 309 6.87 -16.12 -5.40
N ARG A 310 7.12 -16.50 -4.14
CA ARG A 310 7.66 -15.59 -3.13
C ARG A 310 9.16 -15.76 -2.90
N ASP A 311 9.82 -14.68 -2.48
CA ASP A 311 11.11 -14.75 -1.77
C ASP A 311 10.89 -14.76 -0.26
N CYS A 312 11.98 -14.86 0.50
CA CYS A 312 11.99 -14.84 1.97
C CYS A 312 11.13 -13.74 2.61
N SER A 313 11.15 -12.53 2.03
CA SER A 313 10.52 -11.33 2.56
C SER A 313 9.12 -11.07 1.99
N ALA A 314 8.82 -11.56 0.78
CA ALA A 314 7.44 -11.63 0.30
C ALA A 314 6.63 -12.65 1.11
N MET A 315 7.21 -13.82 1.43
CA MET A 315 6.55 -14.86 2.23
C MET A 315 6.15 -14.36 3.62
N THR A 316 7.05 -13.65 4.33
CA THR A 316 6.74 -13.08 5.66
C THR A 316 5.67 -12.00 5.59
N ARG A 317 5.68 -11.15 4.55
CA ARG A 317 4.69 -10.08 4.36
C ARG A 317 3.31 -10.66 4.08
N ASP A 318 3.22 -11.58 3.13
CA ASP A 318 1.96 -12.13 2.66
C ASP A 318 1.32 -13.04 3.71
N PHE A 319 2.12 -13.72 4.54
CA PHE A 319 1.63 -14.44 5.72
C PHE A 319 1.05 -13.51 6.79
N LEU A 320 1.65 -12.34 7.02
CA LEU A 320 1.28 -11.42 8.09
C LEU A 320 0.12 -10.46 7.74
N ALA A 321 -0.06 -10.16 6.45
CA ALA A 321 -1.10 -9.24 5.99
C ALA A 321 -2.56 -9.66 6.33
N PRO A 322 -2.98 -10.94 6.25
CA PRO A 322 -4.34 -11.36 6.62
C PRO A 322 -4.70 -11.15 8.11
N PHE A 323 -3.70 -11.14 8.99
CA PHE A 323 -3.87 -10.80 10.42
C PHE A 323 -3.89 -9.28 10.68
N GLY A 324 -3.71 -8.46 9.64
CA GLY A 324 -3.56 -7.02 9.76
C GLY A 324 -2.19 -6.59 10.29
N VAL A 325 -1.11 -7.33 10.04
CA VAL A 325 0.26 -6.85 10.34
C VAL A 325 0.92 -6.41 9.03
N TRP A 326 1.11 -5.11 8.86
CA TRP A 326 1.80 -4.57 7.69
C TRP A 326 3.31 -4.57 7.94
N ILE A 327 4.10 -5.07 6.99
CA ILE A 327 5.56 -5.01 7.04
C ILE A 327 6.16 -4.53 5.71
N PRO A 328 7.35 -3.89 5.72
CA PRO A 328 8.06 -3.50 4.49
C PRO A 328 8.40 -4.67 3.55
N ARG A 329 8.63 -4.38 2.27
CA ARG A 329 8.93 -5.42 1.25
C ARG A 329 10.26 -6.16 1.44
N ASN A 330 11.30 -5.47 1.91
CA ASN A 330 12.67 -5.95 1.89
C ASN A 330 13.12 -6.43 3.27
N SER A 331 13.81 -7.57 3.35
CA SER A 331 14.29 -8.18 4.60
C SER A 331 14.98 -7.22 5.57
N ALA A 332 15.85 -6.33 5.07
CA ALA A 332 16.55 -5.34 5.90
C ALA A 332 15.62 -4.24 6.45
N ALA A 333 14.56 -3.88 5.73
CA ALA A 333 13.56 -2.92 6.17
C ALA A 333 12.53 -3.57 7.12
N GLN A 334 12.26 -4.87 6.99
CA GLN A 334 11.39 -5.60 7.92
C GLN A 334 11.89 -5.55 9.37
N LYS A 335 13.18 -5.27 9.63
CA LYS A 335 13.66 -4.97 10.99
C LYS A 335 12.83 -3.91 11.73
N SER A 336 12.32 -2.91 11.02
CA SER A 336 11.64 -1.74 11.59
C SER A 336 10.11 -1.79 11.57
N PHE A 337 9.48 -2.97 11.45
CA PHE A 337 8.02 -3.06 11.61
C PHE A 337 7.58 -3.05 13.09
N GLY A 338 8.50 -3.27 14.04
CA GLY A 338 8.23 -3.20 15.47
C GLY A 338 9.50 -3.12 16.33
N GLU A 339 9.51 -3.77 17.50
CA GLU A 339 10.63 -3.76 18.44
C GLU A 339 11.77 -4.64 17.93
N TYR A 340 12.91 -4.04 17.57
CA TYR A 340 14.11 -4.75 17.13
C TYR A 340 15.05 -5.03 18.31
N ILE A 341 15.33 -6.30 18.57
CA ILE A 341 16.29 -6.78 19.56
C ILE A 341 17.54 -7.25 18.82
N SER A 342 18.66 -6.57 19.07
CA SER A 342 19.96 -6.96 18.50
C SER A 342 20.42 -8.29 19.10
N LEU A 343 20.82 -9.20 18.22
CA LEU A 343 21.47 -10.48 18.56
C LEU A 343 22.92 -10.51 18.03
N LYS A 344 23.39 -9.38 17.51
CA LYS A 344 24.76 -9.18 17.07
C LYS A 344 25.72 -9.37 18.26
N ASP A 345 26.91 -9.90 17.97
CA ASP A 345 28.02 -10.08 18.91
C ASP A 345 27.77 -11.12 20.04
N LEU A 346 26.60 -11.77 20.06
CA LEU A 346 26.28 -12.94 20.91
C LEU A 346 26.79 -14.26 20.31
N SER A 347 27.13 -15.24 21.16
CA SER A 347 27.42 -16.61 20.73
C SER A 347 26.15 -17.34 20.22
N PRO A 348 26.28 -18.42 19.42
CA PRO A 348 25.13 -19.17 18.91
C PRO A 348 24.11 -19.59 19.99
N LYS A 349 24.60 -20.07 21.14
CA LYS A 349 23.75 -20.51 22.26
C LYS A 349 22.99 -19.34 22.91
N GLU A 350 23.63 -18.19 23.04
CA GLU A 350 22.99 -16.97 23.57
C GLU A 350 21.96 -16.41 22.59
N LYS A 351 22.23 -16.49 21.27
CA LYS A 351 21.26 -16.15 20.22
C LYS A 351 20.02 -17.04 20.30
N GLU A 352 20.18 -18.36 20.41
CA GLU A 352 19.04 -19.28 20.58
C GLU A 352 18.21 -18.92 21.83
N ALA A 353 18.86 -18.76 22.98
CA ALA A 353 18.18 -18.40 24.23
C ALA A 353 17.44 -17.06 24.15
N MET A 354 18.02 -16.06 23.48
CA MET A 354 17.38 -14.76 23.28
C MET A 354 16.21 -14.82 22.27
N ILE A 355 16.27 -15.69 21.26
CA ILE A 355 15.16 -15.92 20.33
C ILE A 355 14.00 -16.59 21.05
N LEU A 356 14.26 -17.68 21.79
CA LEU A 356 13.23 -18.38 22.58
C LEU A 356 12.58 -17.46 23.62
N LYS A 357 13.37 -16.61 24.30
CA LYS A 357 12.88 -15.68 25.33
C LYS A 357 12.00 -14.55 24.79
N ASN A 358 12.31 -14.02 23.60
CA ASN A 358 11.69 -12.78 23.10
C ASN A 358 10.78 -12.98 21.87
N GLY A 359 10.85 -14.14 21.22
CA GLY A 359 10.09 -14.45 20.03
C GLY A 359 8.65 -14.85 20.34
N ILE A 360 7.72 -14.25 19.60
CA ILE A 360 6.32 -14.66 19.53
C ILE A 360 6.17 -15.51 18.27
N ALA A 361 5.78 -16.79 18.44
CA ALA A 361 5.63 -17.73 17.33
C ALA A 361 4.65 -17.19 16.27
N PHE A 362 5.06 -17.27 15.01
CA PHE A 362 4.38 -16.76 13.82
C PHE A 362 4.04 -15.25 13.81
N LEU A 363 4.61 -14.46 14.73
CA LEU A 363 4.54 -12.98 14.69
C LEU A 363 5.92 -12.29 14.71
N SER A 364 6.97 -13.00 15.12
CA SER A 364 8.34 -12.44 15.15
C SER A 364 9.15 -12.85 13.93
N LEU A 365 10.00 -11.94 13.44
CA LEU A 365 10.91 -12.20 12.32
C LEU A 365 12.36 -12.20 12.78
N ILE A 366 13.13 -13.19 12.34
CA ILE A 366 14.57 -13.32 12.63
C ILE A 366 15.34 -12.88 11.38
N TYR A 367 16.24 -11.91 11.57
CA TYR A 367 16.93 -11.21 10.48
C TYR A 367 18.43 -11.53 10.43
N LEU A 368 18.95 -11.65 9.20
CA LEU A 368 20.36 -11.59 8.86
C LEU A 368 20.56 -10.87 7.52
N LYS A 369 21.76 -10.32 7.26
CA LYS A 369 22.02 -9.65 5.97
C LYS A 369 21.71 -10.55 4.76
N GLY A 370 20.63 -10.19 4.05
CA GLY A 370 20.15 -10.85 2.84
C GLY A 370 19.10 -11.95 3.05
N HIS A 371 18.60 -12.19 4.26
CA HIS A 371 17.53 -13.18 4.51
C HIS A 371 16.66 -12.77 5.71
N ILE A 372 15.38 -13.14 5.67
CA ILE A 372 14.43 -12.95 6.79
C ILE A 372 13.63 -14.24 6.95
N MET A 373 13.24 -14.54 8.19
CA MET A 373 12.64 -15.82 8.55
C MET A 373 11.52 -15.57 9.56
N LEU A 374 10.40 -16.25 9.40
CA LEU A 374 9.30 -16.23 10.38
C LEU A 374 9.68 -17.17 11.52
N TYR A 375 9.76 -16.67 12.75
CA TYR A 375 9.98 -17.52 13.92
C TYR A 375 8.74 -18.40 14.11
N ALA A 376 8.91 -19.72 14.05
CA ALA A 376 7.82 -20.68 14.08
C ALA A 376 7.55 -21.26 15.49
N GLY A 377 8.34 -20.87 16.50
CA GLY A 377 8.22 -21.36 17.87
C GLY A 377 9.35 -22.30 18.27
N GLU A 378 9.14 -23.02 19.37
CA GLU A 378 10.09 -23.98 19.94
C GLU A 378 9.70 -25.42 19.60
N PHE A 379 10.69 -26.24 19.24
CA PHE A 379 10.56 -27.69 19.17
C PHE A 379 11.78 -28.32 19.85
N GLU A 380 11.56 -29.18 20.85
CA GLU A 380 12.63 -29.87 21.61
C GLU A 380 13.76 -28.94 22.12
N GLY A 381 13.41 -27.75 22.62
CA GLY A 381 14.38 -26.76 23.10
C GLY A 381 15.10 -25.97 22.01
N LYS A 382 14.70 -26.12 20.74
CA LYS A 382 15.29 -25.43 19.58
C LYS A 382 14.32 -24.43 18.94
N PRO A 383 14.77 -23.20 18.62
CA PRO A 383 13.95 -22.25 17.88
C PRO A 383 13.86 -22.66 16.40
N LEU A 384 12.66 -23.01 15.95
CA LEU A 384 12.40 -23.28 14.54
C LEU A 384 11.95 -22.03 13.80
N VAL A 385 12.17 -22.03 12.49
CA VAL A 385 11.76 -20.99 11.55
C VAL A 385 11.04 -21.56 10.36
N MET A 386 10.06 -20.81 9.86
CA MET A 386 9.51 -21.00 8.52
C MET A 386 10.10 -19.94 7.60
N HIS A 387 10.65 -20.34 6.46
CA HIS A 387 11.23 -19.40 5.49
C HIS A 387 11.16 -19.91 4.05
N ASN A 388 11.05 -19.01 3.07
CA ASN A 388 11.28 -19.36 1.66
C ASN A 388 12.74 -19.03 1.31
N VAL A 389 13.55 -20.07 1.08
CA VAL A 389 15.02 -19.97 1.01
C VAL A 389 15.55 -20.61 -0.28
N TRP A 390 16.50 -19.93 -0.92
CA TRP A 390 17.15 -20.46 -2.12
C TRP A 390 18.03 -21.66 -1.82
N GLY A 391 18.98 -21.52 -0.88
CA GLY A 391 19.91 -22.60 -0.55
C GLY A 391 20.97 -22.21 0.46
N VAL A 392 21.63 -23.23 1.02
CA VAL A 392 22.72 -23.07 1.99
C VAL A 392 24.03 -22.82 1.23
N ARG A 393 24.90 -21.97 1.77
CA ARG A 393 26.23 -21.73 1.18
C ARG A 393 27.13 -22.95 1.43
N THR A 394 27.81 -23.40 0.39
CA THR A 394 28.82 -24.47 0.49
C THR A 394 30.20 -23.97 0.14
N LEU A 395 31.22 -24.73 0.54
CA LEU A 395 32.62 -24.49 0.23
C LEU A 395 33.31 -25.81 -0.08
N GLU A 396 33.68 -26.04 -1.34
CA GLU A 396 34.37 -27.25 -1.79
C GLU A 396 35.68 -26.87 -2.47
N ASN A 397 36.81 -27.40 -1.99
CA ASN A 397 38.14 -27.09 -2.53
C ASN A 397 38.42 -25.57 -2.67
N GLY A 398 37.95 -24.79 -1.69
CA GLY A 398 38.06 -23.33 -1.68
C GLY A 398 37.10 -22.57 -2.61
N LYS A 399 36.22 -23.27 -3.35
CA LYS A 399 35.20 -22.67 -4.22
C LYS A 399 33.85 -22.61 -3.50
N GLU A 400 33.24 -21.42 -3.48
CA GLU A 400 31.89 -21.25 -2.96
C GLU A 400 30.87 -21.98 -3.86
N GLY A 401 29.80 -22.50 -3.26
CA GLY A 401 28.70 -23.17 -3.95
C GLY A 401 27.35 -22.96 -3.25
N ARG A 402 26.30 -23.66 -3.72
CA ARG A 402 24.98 -23.67 -3.10
C ARG A 402 24.39 -25.08 -3.08
N ASN A 403 24.00 -25.57 -1.91
CA ASN A 403 23.04 -26.67 -1.82
C ASN A 403 21.63 -26.05 -1.91
N ILE A 404 20.92 -26.30 -3.01
CA ILE A 404 19.63 -25.65 -3.31
C ILE A 404 18.51 -26.33 -2.50
N ILE A 405 17.75 -25.51 -1.77
CA ILE A 405 16.47 -25.89 -1.13
C ILE A 405 15.31 -25.40 -2.02
N GLY A 406 15.40 -24.15 -2.47
CA GLY A 406 14.59 -23.57 -3.54
C GLY A 406 13.10 -23.44 -3.24
N LYS A 407 12.68 -23.42 -1.96
CA LYS A 407 11.27 -23.41 -1.55
C LYS A 407 11.06 -22.96 -0.10
N ALA A 408 9.78 -22.78 0.27
CA ALA A 408 9.31 -22.61 1.63
C ALA A 408 9.45 -23.90 2.46
N VAL A 409 10.16 -23.82 3.59
CA VAL A 409 10.46 -24.95 4.48
C VAL A 409 10.45 -24.54 5.96
N ILE A 410 10.36 -25.53 6.85
CA ILE A 410 10.64 -25.41 8.29
C ILE A 410 12.05 -25.95 8.58
N THR A 411 12.86 -25.17 9.31
CA THR A 411 14.20 -25.58 9.76
C THR A 411 14.50 -25.02 11.15
N ASP A 412 15.58 -25.49 11.78
CA ASP A 412 16.27 -24.72 12.80
C ASP A 412 17.22 -23.68 12.17
N LEU A 413 18.04 -23.03 12.99
CA LEU A 413 19.05 -22.07 12.56
C LEU A 413 20.41 -22.73 12.17
N TYR A 414 20.46 -24.07 12.14
CA TYR A 414 21.63 -24.89 11.81
C TYR A 414 21.46 -25.67 10.49
N VAL A 415 20.41 -25.39 9.71
CA VAL A 415 20.17 -26.05 8.40
C VAL A 415 21.43 -26.14 7.53
N GLY A 416 21.73 -27.36 7.10
CA GLY A 416 22.93 -27.70 6.35
C GLY A 416 24.14 -28.12 7.20
N ALA A 417 24.12 -28.00 8.53
CA ALA A 417 25.21 -28.47 9.39
C ALA A 417 25.47 -29.99 9.30
N ASN A 418 24.51 -30.76 8.79
CA ASN A 418 24.67 -32.19 8.49
C ASN A 418 25.33 -32.47 7.13
N GLN A 419 25.73 -31.44 6.38
CA GLN A 419 26.39 -31.57 5.07
C GLN A 419 27.89 -31.26 5.21
N PRO A 420 28.79 -32.14 4.73
CA PRO A 420 30.24 -31.96 4.91
C PRO A 420 30.81 -30.77 4.12
N ASN A 421 30.06 -30.25 3.14
CA ASN A 421 30.45 -29.11 2.33
C ASN A 421 29.92 -27.76 2.83
N VAL A 422 29.19 -27.72 3.96
CA VAL A 422 28.66 -26.48 4.56
C VAL A 422 29.62 -25.99 5.66
N PRO A 423 30.29 -24.84 5.51
CA PRO A 423 31.16 -24.31 6.56
C PRO A 423 30.33 -23.75 7.72
N GLU A 424 30.85 -23.88 8.95
CA GLU A 424 30.18 -23.39 10.17
C GLU A 424 29.79 -21.90 10.08
N ALA A 425 30.67 -21.05 9.56
CA ALA A 425 30.41 -19.62 9.33
C ALA A 425 29.29 -19.35 8.29
N GLY A 426 28.90 -20.35 7.50
CA GLY A 426 27.79 -20.29 6.54
C GLY A 426 26.41 -20.51 7.18
N LEU A 427 26.35 -21.16 8.35
CA LEU A 427 25.12 -21.48 9.08
C LEU A 427 24.34 -20.22 9.47
N LEU A 428 23.02 -20.33 9.56
CA LEU A 428 22.15 -19.17 9.77
C LEU A 428 22.38 -18.55 11.16
N ILE A 429 22.49 -19.37 12.21
CA ILE A 429 22.71 -18.93 13.60
C ILE A 429 23.95 -18.01 13.74
N ASN A 430 25.04 -18.34 13.05
CA ASN A 430 26.27 -17.54 13.07
C ASN A 430 26.09 -16.18 12.39
N ARG A 431 25.11 -16.06 11.50
CA ARG A 431 24.82 -14.87 10.69
C ARG A 431 23.62 -14.04 11.18
N VAL A 432 22.77 -14.56 12.08
CA VAL A 432 21.66 -13.81 12.69
C VAL A 432 22.18 -12.54 13.36
N GLU A 433 21.55 -11.40 13.03
CA GLU A 433 21.86 -10.06 13.56
C GLU A 433 20.79 -9.58 14.57
N GLY A 434 19.57 -10.12 14.52
CA GLY A 434 18.49 -9.71 15.42
C GLY A 434 17.17 -10.44 15.23
N ILE A 435 16.26 -10.20 16.17
CA ILE A 435 14.85 -10.59 16.11
C ILE A 435 13.99 -9.33 16.22
N THR A 436 12.88 -9.27 15.50
CA THR A 436 11.91 -8.17 15.57
C THR A 436 10.49 -8.71 15.76
N LYS A 437 9.65 -8.00 16.50
CA LYS A 437 8.28 -8.41 16.87
C LYS A 437 7.33 -7.20 16.85
N PRO A 438 6.01 -7.39 16.68
CA PRO A 438 5.07 -6.27 16.56
C PRO A 438 5.08 -5.39 17.81
N THR A 439 4.92 -4.08 17.62
CA THR A 439 4.57 -3.13 18.69
C THR A 439 3.20 -2.52 18.42
N LYS A 440 2.55 -1.96 19.45
CA LYS A 440 1.38 -1.12 19.24
C LYS A 440 1.82 0.22 18.64
N THR A 441 1.51 0.47 17.38
CA THR A 441 1.54 1.79 16.77
C THR A 441 0.13 2.20 16.35
N THR A 442 -0.22 3.46 16.56
CA THR A 442 -1.40 4.11 15.98
C THR A 442 -0.94 5.10 14.92
N SER A 443 -1.67 5.14 13.81
CA SER A 443 -1.49 6.08 12.71
C SER A 443 -2.66 7.06 12.72
N HIS A 444 -2.38 8.34 12.46
CA HIS A 444 -3.40 9.40 12.53
C HIS A 444 -3.42 10.21 11.23
N ASN A 445 -4.62 10.51 10.72
CA ASN A 445 -4.83 11.24 9.45
C ASN A 445 -4.10 12.59 9.42
N LEU A 446 -4.00 13.28 10.56
CA LEU A 446 -3.36 14.59 10.71
C LEU A 446 -1.96 14.67 10.07
N VAL A 447 -1.14 13.62 10.22
CA VAL A 447 0.25 13.57 9.74
C VAL A 447 0.36 13.60 8.20
N TYR A 448 -0.72 13.26 7.48
CA TYR A 448 -0.72 13.12 6.03
C TYR A 448 -1.56 14.17 5.31
N LYS A 449 -2.53 14.75 6.03
CA LYS A 449 -3.42 15.79 5.51
C LYS A 449 -2.86 17.20 5.73
N TYR A 450 -1.96 17.37 6.71
CA TYR A 450 -1.35 18.65 7.05
C TYR A 450 0.18 18.62 6.89
N PRO A 451 0.75 19.24 5.84
CA PRO A 451 2.20 19.41 5.66
C PRO A 451 2.98 19.93 6.88
N SER A 452 2.34 20.67 7.79
CA SER A 452 3.01 21.14 9.02
C SER A 452 3.03 20.14 10.18
N VAL A 453 2.21 19.07 10.15
CA VAL A 453 2.18 18.02 11.18
C VAL A 453 3.21 16.94 10.88
N LYS A 454 4.16 16.76 11.81
CA LYS A 454 5.32 15.88 11.65
C LYS A 454 5.03 14.43 12.04
N ASN A 455 4.45 14.25 13.23
CA ASN A 455 4.02 12.95 13.75
C ASN A 455 3.11 13.14 14.97
N ILE A 456 2.41 12.07 15.37
CA ILE A 456 1.71 11.97 16.64
C ILE A 456 2.35 10.84 17.45
N LYS A 457 2.68 11.10 18.70
CA LYS A 457 3.35 10.14 19.61
C LYS A 457 3.11 10.57 21.06
N ASP A 458 2.99 9.60 21.97
CA ASP A 458 2.92 9.83 23.43
C ASP A 458 1.90 10.92 23.83
N ASN A 459 0.69 10.86 23.27
CA ASN A 459 -0.39 11.84 23.47
C ASN A 459 -0.07 13.28 23.02
N SER A 460 0.87 13.46 22.09
CA SER A 460 1.26 14.77 21.57
C SER A 460 1.30 14.79 20.04
N VAL A 461 0.79 15.87 19.46
CA VAL A 461 0.94 16.23 18.04
C VAL A 461 2.18 17.11 17.91
N TYR A 462 3.17 16.66 17.15
CA TYR A 462 4.40 17.41 16.89
C TYR A 462 4.36 18.06 15.51
N PHE A 463 4.86 19.28 15.42
CA PHE A 463 4.90 20.07 14.19
C PHE A 463 6.31 20.11 13.60
N MET A 464 6.39 20.46 12.31
CA MET A 464 7.66 20.53 11.57
C MET A 464 8.61 21.62 12.07
N ASP A 465 8.09 22.63 12.78
CA ASP A 465 8.88 23.67 13.46
C ASP A 465 9.42 23.25 14.85
N GLY A 466 9.11 22.03 15.30
CA GLY A 466 9.54 21.48 16.58
C GLY A 466 8.62 21.78 17.77
N SER A 467 7.55 22.56 17.57
CA SER A 467 6.51 22.76 18.59
C SER A 467 5.56 21.56 18.70
N SER A 468 4.69 21.55 19.72
CA SER A 468 3.74 20.46 19.96
C SER A 468 2.47 20.93 20.66
N LEU A 469 1.36 20.21 20.43
CA LEU A 469 0.10 20.31 21.17
C LEU A 469 -0.25 18.95 21.81
N ALA A 470 -1.02 18.96 22.90
CA ALA A 470 -1.62 17.73 23.42
C ALA A 470 -2.66 17.19 22.43
N TYR A 471 -2.75 15.86 22.31
CA TYR A 471 -3.73 15.22 21.42
C TYR A 471 -5.09 15.06 22.11
N ASP A 472 -5.12 14.42 23.29
CA ASP A 472 -6.32 14.01 24.03
C ASP A 472 -6.19 14.38 25.53
N ASP A 473 -7.17 15.09 26.10
CA ASP A 473 -7.19 15.50 27.52
C ASP A 473 -7.77 14.46 28.50
N LYS A 474 -8.27 13.35 27.94
CA LYS A 474 -8.83 12.14 28.59
C LYS A 474 -10.11 12.35 29.37
N LYS A 475 -10.88 13.38 29.06
CA LYS A 475 -12.22 13.61 29.62
C LYS A 475 -13.30 13.18 28.63
N GLU A 476 -14.32 12.50 29.13
CA GLU A 476 -15.60 12.40 28.45
C GLU A 476 -16.27 13.78 28.49
N LYS A 477 -16.74 14.27 27.34
CA LYS A 477 -17.33 15.61 27.17
C LYS A 477 -18.73 15.49 26.58
N SER A 478 -19.69 16.26 27.10
CA SER A 478 -21.04 16.34 26.51
C SER A 478 -21.01 17.09 25.17
N PHE A 479 -22.05 16.96 24.35
CA PHE A 479 -22.16 17.64 23.05
C PHE A 479 -21.90 19.17 23.12
N ASN A 480 -22.34 19.84 24.18
CA ASN A 480 -22.08 21.28 24.35
C ASN A 480 -20.63 21.58 24.76
N GLU A 481 -19.99 20.66 25.50
CA GLU A 481 -18.58 20.77 25.88
C GLU A 481 -17.66 20.47 24.69
N LEU A 482 -18.00 19.47 23.86
CA LEU A 482 -17.35 19.20 22.56
C LEU A 482 -17.43 20.42 21.62
N LEU A 483 -18.55 21.16 21.63
CA LEU A 483 -18.64 22.41 20.88
C LEU A 483 -17.67 23.46 21.41
N GLU A 484 -17.68 23.78 22.70
CA GLU A 484 -16.89 24.92 23.21
C GLU A 484 -15.41 24.62 23.52
N ASN A 485 -15.06 23.39 23.90
CA ASN A 485 -13.76 23.04 24.50
C ASN A 485 -13.09 21.80 23.89
N ALA A 486 -13.40 21.44 22.65
CA ALA A 486 -12.75 20.31 21.97
C ALA A 486 -11.21 20.44 21.88
N ASP A 487 -10.52 19.37 22.25
CA ASP A 487 -9.15 19.00 21.93
C ASP A 487 -9.07 18.30 20.55
N ILE A 488 -7.96 17.62 20.25
CA ILE A 488 -7.64 17.20 18.87
C ILE A 488 -8.24 15.84 18.53
N GLU A 489 -8.44 14.94 19.49
CA GLU A 489 -9.19 13.69 19.29
C GLU A 489 -10.70 13.96 19.16
N ASP A 490 -11.25 14.91 19.91
CA ASP A 490 -12.66 15.34 19.83
C ASP A 490 -13.07 15.80 18.42
N MET A 491 -12.14 16.34 17.64
CA MET A 491 -12.38 16.71 16.24
C MET A 491 -12.81 15.52 15.37
N PHE A 492 -12.51 14.29 15.79
CA PHE A 492 -12.88 13.04 15.12
C PHE A 492 -14.16 12.40 15.68
N THR A 493 -14.85 13.05 16.64
CA THR A 493 -16.16 12.59 17.12
C THR A 493 -17.21 12.69 16.00
N GLY A 494 -17.75 11.54 15.59
CA GLY A 494 -18.66 11.42 14.45
C GLY A 494 -17.90 11.24 13.13
N LYS A 495 -18.13 10.12 12.44
CA LYS A 495 -17.49 9.86 11.14
C LYS A 495 -18.15 10.70 10.05
N TYR A 496 -17.37 11.53 9.36
CA TYR A 496 -17.89 12.34 8.26
C TYR A 496 -18.36 11.44 7.08
N PRO A 497 -19.64 11.55 6.63
CA PRO A 497 -20.22 10.65 5.64
C PRO A 497 -19.92 11.10 4.20
N ALA A 498 -18.63 11.23 3.86
CA ALA A 498 -18.17 11.64 2.52
C ALA A 498 -18.77 10.76 1.41
N PHE A 499 -19.23 11.42 0.34
CA PHE A 499 -19.90 10.87 -0.85
C PHE A 499 -21.21 10.10 -0.59
N ALA A 500 -21.65 9.96 0.66
CA ALA A 500 -22.89 9.27 0.99
C ALA A 500 -24.12 9.99 0.39
N PRO A 501 -25.23 9.27 0.13
CA PRO A 501 -26.51 9.89 -0.23
C PRO A 501 -26.89 11.03 0.73
N ILE A 502 -27.54 12.06 0.21
CA ILE A 502 -28.01 13.17 1.04
C ILE A 502 -29.25 12.71 1.81
N ALA A 503 -29.15 12.70 3.13
CA ALA A 503 -30.21 12.28 4.05
C ALA A 503 -30.22 13.20 5.29
N PRO A 504 -31.36 13.36 5.99
CA PRO A 504 -31.42 14.08 7.26
C PRO A 504 -30.48 13.46 8.31
N PRO A 505 -29.57 14.24 8.92
CA PRO A 505 -28.71 13.75 9.99
C PRO A 505 -29.49 13.39 11.27
N ALA A 506 -28.94 12.48 12.08
CA ALA A 506 -29.53 12.10 13.36
C ALA A 506 -29.43 13.23 14.41
N LEU A 507 -30.17 13.15 15.52
CA LEU A 507 -30.12 14.16 16.58
C LEU A 507 -28.68 14.38 17.08
N ASN A 508 -28.19 15.62 16.99
CA ASN A 508 -26.83 16.04 17.34
C ASN A 508 -25.69 15.39 16.52
N ASP A 509 -26.01 14.77 15.37
CA ASP A 509 -25.03 14.28 14.42
C ASP A 509 -24.49 15.45 13.57
N ASP A 510 -23.42 16.07 14.06
CA ASP A 510 -22.75 17.22 13.44
C ASP A 510 -21.28 16.89 13.10
N PRO A 511 -20.99 15.90 12.23
CA PRO A 511 -19.63 15.44 11.99
C PRO A 511 -18.71 16.56 11.52
N GLY A 512 -17.58 16.72 12.22
CA GLY A 512 -16.60 17.78 11.99
C GLY A 512 -16.93 19.15 12.58
N ARG A 513 -18.09 19.36 13.24
CA ARG A 513 -18.44 20.67 13.82
C ARG A 513 -17.62 21.01 15.08
N PHE A 514 -17.06 20.01 15.75
CA PHE A 514 -16.10 20.17 16.85
C PHE A 514 -14.72 20.57 16.31
N ARG A 515 -14.07 21.54 16.98
CA ARG A 515 -12.87 22.22 16.48
C ARG A 515 -11.96 22.65 17.63
N ASN A 516 -10.69 22.27 17.59
CA ASN A 516 -9.70 22.81 18.50
C ASN A 516 -9.13 24.14 17.98
N ASP A 517 -9.43 25.24 18.69
CA ASP A 517 -9.01 26.61 18.32
C ASP A 517 -7.47 26.78 18.31
N ALA A 518 -6.75 26.12 19.22
CA ALA A 518 -5.29 26.17 19.27
C ALA A 518 -4.65 25.47 18.06
N PHE A 519 -5.19 24.33 17.64
CA PHE A 519 -4.78 23.60 16.45
C PHE A 519 -5.05 24.39 15.17
N LEU A 520 -6.25 24.96 15.00
CA LEU A 520 -6.57 25.79 13.83
C LEU A 520 -5.70 27.06 13.76
N LYS A 521 -5.43 27.70 14.89
CA LYS A 521 -4.45 28.80 14.98
C LYS A 521 -3.05 28.36 14.56
N LYS A 522 -2.62 27.17 15.01
CA LYS A 522 -1.30 26.63 14.68
C LYS A 522 -1.10 26.37 13.19
N LEU A 523 -2.15 25.94 12.48
CA LEU A 523 -2.13 25.70 11.04
C LEU A 523 -2.26 27.00 10.22
N TYR A 524 -3.19 27.88 10.58
CA TYR A 524 -3.68 28.95 9.69
C TYR A 524 -3.29 30.38 10.13
N GLY A 525 -2.85 30.56 11.37
CA GLY A 525 -2.39 31.82 11.97
C GLY A 525 -3.09 32.12 13.31
N GLU A 526 -2.34 32.64 14.29
CA GLU A 526 -2.83 32.90 15.65
C GLU A 526 -3.63 34.21 15.78
N SER A 527 -3.38 35.15 14.87
CA SER A 527 -3.94 36.51 14.90
C SER A 527 -4.48 36.95 13.55
N LYS A 528 -5.42 37.91 13.56
CA LYS A 528 -5.97 38.53 12.33
C LYS A 528 -4.88 38.92 11.32
N LYS A 529 -3.83 39.60 11.79
CA LYS A 529 -2.71 40.08 10.94
C LYS A 529 -1.93 38.93 10.29
N GLU A 530 -1.76 37.83 11.02
CA GLU A 530 -1.06 36.64 10.52
C GLU A 530 -1.93 35.88 9.51
N ILE A 531 -3.21 35.67 9.83
CA ILE A 531 -4.15 35.04 8.91
C ILE A 531 -4.25 35.85 7.61
N GLU A 532 -4.40 37.18 7.68
CA GLU A 532 -4.46 38.06 6.50
C GLU A 532 -3.18 38.03 5.64
N LYS A 533 -2.01 37.78 6.24
CA LYS A 533 -0.75 37.52 5.52
C LYS A 533 -0.75 36.16 4.81
N ASN A 534 -1.49 35.19 5.33
CA ASN A 534 -1.61 33.85 4.77
C ASN A 534 -2.73 33.72 3.72
N LEU A 535 -3.50 34.79 3.43
CA LEU A 535 -4.55 34.77 2.41
C LEU A 535 -4.01 35.09 1.01
N THR A 536 -4.30 34.21 0.04
CA THR A 536 -4.04 34.41 -1.39
C THR A 536 -5.34 34.57 -2.18
N ASP A 537 -5.23 34.90 -3.47
CA ASP A 537 -6.37 34.93 -4.41
C ASP A 537 -6.63 33.52 -4.95
N VAL A 538 -7.88 33.07 -4.89
CA VAL A 538 -8.44 31.97 -5.68
C VAL A 538 -9.32 32.56 -6.77
N VAL A 539 -9.18 32.09 -8.01
CA VAL A 539 -10.00 32.54 -9.15
C VAL A 539 -11.24 31.65 -9.23
N TRP A 540 -12.38 32.18 -8.82
CA TRP A 540 -13.65 31.47 -8.78
C TRP A 540 -14.36 31.51 -10.14
N LEU A 541 -14.60 30.33 -10.72
CA LEU A 541 -15.25 30.09 -12.01
C LEU A 541 -14.67 30.99 -13.12
N GLN A 542 -13.49 30.64 -13.61
CA GLN A 542 -12.74 31.44 -14.59
C GLN A 542 -13.58 31.75 -15.85
N SER A 543 -14.41 30.81 -16.31
CA SER A 543 -15.28 30.99 -17.47
C SER A 543 -16.57 31.77 -17.16
N HIS A 544 -16.96 31.86 -15.88
CA HIS A 544 -18.19 32.51 -15.41
C HIS A 544 -17.91 33.79 -14.58
N GLY A 545 -16.85 34.52 -14.94
CA GLY A 545 -16.54 35.85 -14.42
C GLY A 545 -15.24 35.95 -13.59
N GLY A 546 -14.63 34.83 -13.20
CA GLY A 546 -13.30 34.80 -12.60
C GLY A 546 -13.17 35.61 -11.30
N LYS A 547 -14.19 35.57 -10.43
CA LYS A 547 -14.24 36.38 -9.20
C LYS A 547 -13.07 35.98 -8.28
N LYS A 548 -12.26 36.96 -7.87
CA LYS A 548 -11.17 36.72 -6.91
C LYS A 548 -11.72 36.58 -5.50
N LEU A 549 -11.51 35.42 -4.88
CA LEU A 549 -11.85 35.13 -3.50
C LEU A 549 -10.58 35.03 -2.65
N LYS A 550 -10.61 35.55 -1.42
CA LYS A 550 -9.50 35.40 -0.46
C LYS A 550 -9.62 34.07 0.28
N PHE A 551 -8.54 33.29 0.29
CA PHE A 551 -8.50 31.98 0.97
C PHE A 551 -7.10 31.67 1.49
N ASN A 552 -6.99 30.90 2.56
CA ASN A 552 -5.71 30.62 3.23
C ASN A 552 -4.83 29.68 2.39
N GLN A 553 -3.56 30.04 2.20
CA GLN A 553 -2.61 29.25 1.42
C GLN A 553 -1.93 28.14 2.22
N ASN A 554 -1.96 28.20 3.56
CA ASN A 554 -1.38 27.18 4.42
C ASN A 554 -2.15 25.86 4.27
N GLU A 555 -1.45 24.75 4.52
CA GLU A 555 -2.01 23.40 4.45
C GLU A 555 -2.70 23.05 3.10
N ASN A 556 -2.32 23.73 2.01
CA ASN A 556 -2.91 23.62 0.68
C ASN A 556 -4.37 24.09 0.53
N ALA A 557 -4.96 24.76 1.53
CA ALA A 557 -6.40 25.05 1.53
C ALA A 557 -6.88 25.86 0.31
N SER A 558 -6.14 26.89 -0.12
CA SER A 558 -6.44 27.67 -1.32
C SER A 558 -6.20 26.91 -2.62
N ALA A 559 -5.23 26.00 -2.65
CA ALA A 559 -4.96 25.16 -3.81
C ALA A 559 -6.11 24.17 -4.04
N GLN A 560 -6.68 23.61 -2.96
CA GLN A 560 -7.86 22.76 -3.02
C GLN A 560 -9.11 23.54 -3.44
N LEU A 561 -9.32 24.77 -2.94
CA LEU A 561 -10.42 25.62 -3.44
C LEU A 561 -10.24 26.00 -4.93
N GLN A 562 -9.01 26.16 -5.42
CA GLN A 562 -8.78 26.39 -6.86
C GLN A 562 -9.15 25.15 -7.69
N LYS A 563 -8.79 23.94 -7.27
CA LYS A 563 -9.25 22.70 -7.96
C LYS A 563 -10.77 22.60 -8.00
N ILE A 564 -11.44 22.86 -6.86
CA ILE A 564 -12.91 22.92 -6.77
C ILE A 564 -13.47 23.92 -7.78
N SER A 565 -12.92 25.14 -7.83
CA SER A 565 -13.31 26.16 -8.81
C SER A 565 -13.18 25.66 -10.25
N ASP A 566 -12.02 25.08 -10.60
CA ASP A 566 -11.71 24.63 -11.96
C ASP A 566 -12.56 23.44 -12.42
N GLU A 567 -13.02 22.60 -11.49
CA GLU A 567 -13.93 21.47 -11.76
C GLU A 567 -15.40 21.94 -11.84
N LEU A 568 -15.83 22.82 -10.92
CA LEU A 568 -17.15 23.44 -10.95
C LEU A 568 -17.38 24.28 -12.21
N ASP A 569 -16.35 24.99 -12.71
CA ASP A 569 -16.40 25.81 -13.94
C ASP A 569 -16.71 24.99 -15.21
N ARG A 570 -16.58 23.66 -15.14
CA ARG A 570 -16.87 22.70 -16.23
C ARG A 570 -18.24 22.04 -16.11
N LEU A 571 -18.98 22.27 -15.01
CA LEU A 571 -20.32 21.73 -14.84
C LEU A 571 -21.31 22.37 -15.83
N PRO A 572 -22.35 21.64 -16.26
CA PRO A 572 -23.43 22.19 -17.09
C PRO A 572 -24.09 23.45 -16.49
N GLU A 573 -24.46 24.40 -17.35
CA GLU A 573 -25.03 25.72 -16.98
C GLU A 573 -26.12 25.68 -15.88
N LYS A 574 -26.93 24.61 -15.83
CA LYS A 574 -27.98 24.40 -14.80
C LYS A 574 -27.46 24.48 -13.34
N TYR A 575 -26.17 24.23 -13.10
CA TYR A 575 -25.55 24.32 -11.78
C TYR A 575 -25.10 25.76 -11.42
N MET A 576 -24.88 26.64 -12.40
CA MET A 576 -24.25 27.94 -12.18
C MET A 576 -25.05 28.91 -11.31
N LYS A 577 -26.38 28.74 -11.25
CA LYS A 577 -27.26 29.48 -10.32
C LYS A 577 -26.87 29.31 -8.84
N TYR A 578 -26.24 28.19 -8.46
CA TYR A 578 -25.77 27.93 -7.09
C TYR A 578 -24.36 28.51 -6.82
N LEU A 579 -23.62 28.84 -7.88
CA LEU A 579 -22.15 28.96 -7.85
C LEU A 579 -21.62 30.35 -8.20
N ILE A 580 -22.26 31.10 -9.10
CA ILE A 580 -21.75 32.40 -9.59
C ILE A 580 -21.60 33.44 -8.46
N ASN A 581 -22.50 33.44 -7.48
CA ASN A 581 -22.52 34.42 -6.39
C ASN A 581 -22.26 33.76 -5.02
N PRO A 582 -21.01 33.35 -4.70
CA PRO A 582 -20.69 32.90 -3.35
C PRO A 582 -20.81 34.09 -2.39
N ALA A 583 -21.46 33.86 -1.25
CA ALA A 583 -21.76 34.85 -0.23
C ALA A 583 -20.49 35.35 0.49
N GLY A 584 -19.46 34.51 0.62
CA GLY A 584 -18.16 34.94 1.12
C GLY A 584 -17.19 33.81 1.42
N THR A 585 -15.91 34.16 1.61
CA THR A 585 -14.86 33.22 2.05
C THR A 585 -14.19 33.67 3.36
N TYR A 586 -13.71 34.92 3.40
CA TYR A 586 -13.02 35.46 4.57
C TYR A 586 -13.85 36.54 5.29
N TYR A 587 -14.05 36.35 6.60
CA TYR A 587 -14.55 37.38 7.50
C TYR A 587 -14.08 37.09 8.95
N TYR A 588 -13.26 37.98 9.51
CA TYR A 588 -12.70 37.81 10.85
C TYR A 588 -13.72 38.19 11.94
N ARG A 589 -14.31 37.18 12.58
CA ARG A 589 -15.35 37.29 13.60
C ARG A 589 -15.33 36.10 14.57
N LYS A 590 -15.96 36.27 15.72
CA LYS A 590 -16.39 35.14 16.56
C LYS A 590 -17.69 34.52 16.02
N ILE A 591 -17.95 33.26 16.35
CA ILE A 591 -19.26 32.63 16.14
C ILE A 591 -20.25 33.26 17.13
N ALA A 592 -21.47 33.57 16.68
CA ALA A 592 -22.48 34.23 17.50
C ALA A 592 -22.79 33.42 18.77
N GLY A 593 -22.76 34.08 19.93
CA GLY A 593 -22.97 33.44 21.24
C GLY A 593 -21.75 32.72 21.84
N THR A 594 -20.59 32.71 21.17
CA THR A 594 -19.39 31.98 21.64
C THR A 594 -18.15 32.87 21.68
N ASN A 595 -17.06 32.35 22.25
CA ASN A 595 -15.74 32.99 22.16
C ASN A 595 -14.86 32.49 21.00
N ARG A 596 -15.31 31.48 20.26
CA ARG A 596 -14.55 30.77 19.22
C ARG A 596 -14.55 31.55 17.90
N LEU A 597 -13.44 31.51 17.16
CA LEU A 597 -13.36 32.07 15.81
C LEU A 597 -14.20 31.23 14.83
N SER A 598 -14.75 31.88 13.80
CA SER A 598 -15.41 31.18 12.68
C SER A 598 -14.37 30.61 11.72
N ALA A 599 -14.69 29.53 11.00
CA ALA A 599 -13.83 29.01 9.93
C ALA A 599 -13.54 30.06 8.84
N HIS A 600 -14.49 30.94 8.53
CA HIS A 600 -14.25 32.11 7.67
C HIS A 600 -13.21 33.09 8.23
N SER A 601 -12.95 33.07 9.53
CA SER A 601 -11.95 33.95 10.15
C SER A 601 -10.54 33.44 9.97
N TYR A 602 -10.34 32.14 9.73
CA TYR A 602 -9.07 31.56 9.27
C TYR A 602 -8.93 31.61 7.74
N GLY A 603 -10.00 31.92 7.01
CA GLY A 603 -10.04 31.89 5.55
C GLY A 603 -10.05 30.47 4.96
N ILE A 604 -10.65 29.52 5.67
CA ILE A 604 -10.73 28.09 5.30
C ILE A 604 -12.15 27.62 4.97
N ALA A 605 -13.11 28.54 4.84
CA ALA A 605 -14.50 28.21 4.53
C ALA A 605 -15.07 29.10 3.42
N ILE A 606 -16.07 28.60 2.70
CA ILE A 606 -16.83 29.31 1.67
C ILE A 606 -18.32 29.08 1.87
N ASP A 607 -19.08 30.17 1.82
CA ASP A 607 -20.54 30.13 1.74
C ASP A 607 -20.97 30.35 0.28
N LEU A 608 -21.76 29.43 -0.27
CA LEU A 608 -22.33 29.53 -1.62
C LEU A 608 -23.58 30.44 -1.65
N GLU A 609 -24.31 30.46 -2.78
CA GLU A 609 -25.48 31.31 -3.01
C GLU A 609 -26.60 31.05 -1.98
N THR A 610 -26.91 32.05 -1.14
CA THR A 610 -27.85 31.91 -0.01
C THR A 610 -29.31 31.74 -0.41
N ARG A 611 -29.70 32.13 -1.64
CA ARG A 611 -31.09 31.99 -2.12
C ARG A 611 -31.59 30.54 -2.23
N TYR A 612 -30.67 29.58 -2.31
CA TYR A 612 -30.98 28.15 -2.37
C TYR A 612 -30.57 27.40 -1.08
N SER A 613 -30.30 28.14 -0.01
CA SER A 613 -29.76 27.60 1.23
C SER A 613 -30.80 27.47 2.33
N ARG A 614 -30.54 26.54 3.24
CA ARG A 614 -31.31 26.28 4.46
C ARG A 614 -30.38 26.37 5.65
N TYR A 615 -30.86 26.96 6.72
CA TYR A 615 -30.09 27.13 7.96
C TYR A 615 -31.02 26.94 9.15
N TRP A 616 -30.65 26.05 10.06
CA TRP A 616 -31.53 25.59 11.14
C TRP A 616 -32.10 26.72 12.02
N GLN A 617 -31.38 27.84 12.20
CA GLN A 617 -31.89 29.00 12.96
C GLN A 617 -32.84 29.91 12.17
N TRP A 618 -32.77 29.89 10.83
CA TRP A 618 -33.76 30.58 9.99
C TRP A 618 -35.07 29.80 9.98
N ASP A 619 -34.98 28.48 9.77
CA ASP A 619 -36.13 27.59 9.61
C ASP A 619 -36.79 27.21 10.94
N LYS A 620 -36.05 27.25 12.07
CA LYS A 620 -36.51 27.05 13.46
C LYS A 620 -37.25 25.73 13.76
N THR A 621 -37.18 24.76 12.84
CA THR A 621 -37.91 23.49 12.92
C THR A 621 -37.00 22.27 13.05
N TYR A 622 -35.69 22.42 12.80
CA TYR A 622 -34.75 21.30 12.60
C TYR A 622 -35.18 20.29 11.51
N ALA A 623 -36.17 20.63 10.69
CA ALA A 623 -36.58 19.81 9.55
C ALA A 623 -35.60 20.05 8.40
N PHE A 624 -34.68 19.11 8.18
CA PHE A 624 -33.67 19.21 7.13
C PHE A 624 -34.31 19.34 5.74
N GLN A 625 -33.86 20.33 4.98
CA GLN A 625 -34.21 20.56 3.59
C GLN A 625 -32.92 20.95 2.84
N ASN A 626 -32.82 20.57 1.57
CA ASN A 626 -31.67 20.90 0.75
C ASN A 626 -32.07 21.12 -0.72
N GLU A 627 -31.48 22.13 -1.35
CA GLU A 627 -31.60 22.40 -2.79
C GLU A 627 -30.25 22.32 -3.54
N PHE A 628 -29.12 22.17 -2.83
CA PHE A 628 -27.80 21.99 -3.45
C PHE A 628 -27.68 20.58 -4.06
N PRO A 629 -27.38 20.46 -5.37
CA PRO A 629 -27.15 19.19 -6.03
C PRO A 629 -25.95 18.43 -5.43
N LYS A 630 -26.06 17.10 -5.39
CA LYS A 630 -25.02 16.21 -4.84
C LYS A 630 -23.70 16.37 -5.60
N GLU A 631 -23.76 16.66 -6.90
CA GLU A 631 -22.58 16.83 -7.77
C GLU A 631 -21.70 18.01 -7.33
N ILE A 632 -22.28 19.09 -6.80
CA ILE A 632 -21.50 20.20 -6.23
C ILE A 632 -20.86 19.74 -4.90
N ILE A 633 -21.64 19.08 -4.04
CA ILE A 633 -21.19 18.61 -2.73
C ILE A 633 -20.05 17.59 -2.87
N ASP A 634 -20.16 16.66 -3.82
CA ASP A 634 -19.14 15.64 -4.12
C ASP A 634 -17.82 16.27 -4.59
N ILE A 635 -17.85 17.36 -5.37
CA ILE A 635 -16.61 18.08 -5.78
C ILE A 635 -15.93 18.75 -4.58
N PHE A 636 -16.71 19.31 -3.64
CA PHE A 636 -16.15 19.83 -2.39
C PHE A 636 -15.57 18.71 -1.51
N GLU A 637 -16.31 17.62 -1.33
CA GLU A 637 -15.88 16.45 -0.54
C GLU A 637 -14.62 15.78 -1.15
N LYS A 638 -14.53 15.71 -2.48
CA LYS A 638 -13.36 15.24 -3.25
C LYS A 638 -12.07 15.97 -2.90
N HIS A 639 -12.15 17.27 -2.59
CA HIS A 639 -11.00 18.10 -2.26
C HIS A 639 -10.85 18.40 -0.76
N GLY A 640 -11.58 17.67 0.10
CA GLY A 640 -11.41 17.71 1.55
C GLY A 640 -12.20 18.82 2.27
N PHE A 641 -13.29 19.29 1.67
CA PHE A 641 -14.21 20.22 2.31
C PHE A 641 -15.43 19.49 2.85
N ILE A 642 -15.69 19.61 4.15
CA ILE A 642 -16.96 19.15 4.74
C ILE A 642 -18.07 20.15 4.41
N TRP A 643 -19.29 19.65 4.26
CA TRP A 643 -20.48 20.43 3.96
C TRP A 643 -21.40 20.56 5.18
N GLY A 644 -21.82 21.78 5.50
CA GLY A 644 -22.69 22.07 6.64
C GLY A 644 -24.10 21.47 6.52
N GLY A 645 -24.50 21.01 5.34
CA GLY A 645 -25.73 20.20 5.18
C GLY A 645 -25.61 18.75 5.65
N ARG A 646 -24.42 18.27 6.06
CA ARG A 646 -24.25 16.98 6.76
C ARG A 646 -24.53 17.06 8.28
N TRP A 647 -24.86 18.25 8.80
CA TRP A 647 -25.08 18.47 10.23
C TRP A 647 -26.57 18.47 10.60
N TYR A 648 -26.92 17.94 11.78
CA TYR A 648 -28.22 18.13 12.40
C TYR A 648 -28.54 19.64 12.56
N HIS A 649 -27.53 20.41 12.96
CA HIS A 649 -27.53 21.87 12.94
C HIS A 649 -27.17 22.41 11.55
N TYR A 650 -27.96 22.03 10.53
CA TYR A 650 -27.64 22.22 9.12
C TYR A 650 -27.37 23.67 8.71
N ASP A 651 -26.36 23.84 7.86
CA ASP A 651 -25.96 25.11 7.24
C ASP A 651 -25.58 24.83 5.77
N THR A 652 -26.55 24.82 4.86
CA THR A 652 -26.35 24.21 3.53
C THR A 652 -25.58 25.08 2.54
N MET A 653 -25.36 26.37 2.80
CA MET A 653 -24.40 27.15 2.01
C MET A 653 -22.94 26.82 2.34
N HIS A 654 -22.69 26.31 3.54
CA HIS A 654 -21.38 26.34 4.17
C HIS A 654 -20.53 25.14 3.79
N PHE A 655 -19.30 25.40 3.37
CA PHE A 655 -18.26 24.39 3.16
C PHE A 655 -16.99 24.83 3.87
N GLU A 656 -16.35 23.95 4.64
CA GLU A 656 -15.06 24.23 5.29
C GLU A 656 -14.00 23.16 5.02
N TYR A 657 -12.77 23.61 4.78
CA TYR A 657 -11.63 22.74 4.50
C TYR A 657 -11.18 22.01 5.76
N ARG A 658 -11.45 20.70 5.81
CA ARG A 658 -11.21 19.80 6.95
C ARG A 658 -10.71 18.44 6.44
N PRO A 659 -9.53 18.41 5.81
CA PRO A 659 -9.02 17.24 5.10
C PRO A 659 -8.73 16.04 6.01
N GLU A 660 -8.59 16.26 7.33
CA GLU A 660 -8.36 15.23 8.35
C GLU A 660 -9.55 14.28 8.54
N LEU A 661 -10.77 14.76 8.25
CA LEU A 661 -12.03 14.02 8.37
C LEU A 661 -12.30 13.10 7.18
N PHE A 662 -11.47 13.20 6.12
CA PHE A 662 -11.61 12.40 4.90
C PHE A 662 -10.59 11.27 4.87
N GLU A 663 -11.07 10.07 4.55
CA GLU A 663 -10.22 8.91 4.26
C GLU A 663 -9.22 9.26 3.13
N SER A 664 -9.72 9.66 1.95
CA SER A 664 -8.89 10.15 0.84
C SER A 664 -9.46 11.43 0.21
N ILE A 665 -8.59 12.23 -0.40
CA ILE A 665 -8.89 13.49 -1.10
C ILE A 665 -7.97 13.61 -2.33
N ASP A 666 -8.33 14.42 -3.31
CA ASP A 666 -7.55 14.68 -4.54
C ASP A 666 -6.71 15.95 -4.53
#